data_AF-A0A6L6Q6M3-F1
#
_entry.id   AF-A0A6L6Q6M3-F1
#
_cell.length_a   1.000
_cell.length_b   1.000
_cell.length_c   1.000
_cell.angle_alpha   90.00
_cell.angle_beta   90.00
_cell.angle_gamma   90.00
#
_symmetry.space_group_name_H-M   'P 1'
#
loop_
_entity.id
_entity.type
_entity.pdbx_description
1 polymer ?
#
loop_
_entity_poly.entity_id
_entity_poly.type
_entity_poly.pdbx_seq_one_letter_code
_entity_poly.pdbx_strand_id
1 'polypeptide(L)'
;MIGQSPLPRNATSAFPQLDALPDAAPAVEPDDIAAPDASPAADAQADGDSTICFNMSIRDFGGQPIAGLKCRVVVGKETYSGTTDEQGNIPEISGLKPNEPLEILVKKTNGEYSTKYVGFTQGSDMNVCAVSPHIKVALETEPHEGEPDPAAATPGPTPAPAAAPVTAATAAPPPAQPAAPPQAPTATVAPNAPTAGQIAGNGKPPSKETQACRDNAGRPRLSIKERVGDWLHRNRLPTLGLWSPQDFKAGASGCTTPGVNDKAASGAKSPPAQQQNTGTVAGPKVTSLDQPVPPSVKTLIDIMEEQSTWQWDAMFKTDKCTSASIKADLLAKKFTPLTGKAPGKSDGRCYASVKVGLWRAGLVSGFNDDISAKGAGKWLLSQGFVDVTASVPDARWALPGDVIVYRYSDEKEEANRKVTEAAFKKYEKEKAEYDLKQAAYKKELSLWEAAMKERKLAKEEAKKNKTKYTGGADPKKPREATKPNLPDDKNYGHIDVRTYDGYISDFKRTQLPNMQDYAVAGIYRKISDPMPDLRLRAFLKVLREFECHGEPDDSKRYYLLNGGKSFKDVSTHPFESLGDRSNTAAGAYQILLGTYYELLKPHFGFKRGFTPLQQDRMATRLIEASKQSLSLIRTGKIEEAASILKTTWTSLPGGIHVRKKDGYVFTMNDLKNRYQSFLIEQIK
;
A
#
# COMPACT_ATOMS: atom_id res chain seq x y z
N MET A 1 59.26 18.02 13.70
CA MET A 1 60.33 17.42 12.86
C MET A 1 60.05 15.93 12.69
N ILE A 2 60.68 15.32 11.70
CA ILE A 2 60.80 13.88 11.35
C ILE A 2 60.30 12.87 12.41
N GLY A 3 59.45 11.92 11.98
CA GLY A 3 59.09 10.73 12.75
C GLY A 3 58.11 9.83 11.97
N GLN A 4 58.58 8.69 11.46
CA GLN A 4 57.76 7.70 10.74
C GLN A 4 57.34 6.54 11.68
N SER A 5 56.25 5.84 11.28
CA SER A 5 55.93 4.41 11.46
C SER A 5 56.86 3.52 12.32
N PRO A 6 56.33 2.57 13.13
CA PRO A 6 55.53 1.48 12.54
C PRO A 6 54.42 0.83 13.39
N LEU A 7 53.68 -0.07 12.73
CA LEU A 7 52.88 -1.15 13.33
C LEU A 7 53.79 -2.28 13.88
N PRO A 8 53.29 -3.07 14.84
CA PRO A 8 53.59 -4.50 14.92
C PRO A 8 52.36 -5.39 14.66
N ARG A 9 52.60 -6.67 14.36
CA ARG A 9 51.59 -7.75 14.21
C ARG A 9 51.89 -8.90 15.18
N ASN A 10 50.86 -9.69 15.49
CA ASN A 10 50.88 -11.09 15.95
C ASN A 10 51.57 -11.48 17.28
N ALA A 11 50.73 -11.81 18.27
CA ALA A 11 50.79 -13.04 19.09
C ALA A 11 49.32 -13.34 19.49
N THR A 12 48.65 -14.46 19.15
CA THR A 12 48.92 -15.91 19.25
C THR A 12 48.60 -16.50 20.64
N SER A 13 47.59 -17.39 20.66
CA SER A 13 47.23 -18.40 21.67
C SER A 13 47.06 -18.03 23.16
N ALA A 14 45.82 -18.09 23.65
CA ALA A 14 45.47 -18.73 24.93
C ALA A 14 43.96 -19.08 24.97
N PHE A 15 43.61 -20.37 24.89
CA PHE A 15 42.30 -20.90 25.26
C PHE A 15 42.43 -21.65 26.59
N PRO A 16 41.55 -21.42 27.59
CA PRO A 16 41.30 -22.40 28.64
C PRO A 16 40.49 -23.58 28.08
N GLN A 17 40.89 -24.80 28.41
CA GLN A 17 40.25 -26.04 27.93
C GLN A 17 39.21 -26.58 28.93
N LEU A 18 38.32 -27.47 28.47
CA LEU A 18 37.45 -28.28 29.33
C LEU A 18 38.24 -29.41 30.02
N ASP A 19 37.82 -29.72 31.25
CA ASP A 19 37.89 -31.01 31.96
C ASP A 19 36.79 -30.96 33.05
N ALA A 20 36.12 -32.04 33.48
CA ALA A 20 35.85 -33.36 32.91
C ALA A 20 34.59 -33.95 33.61
N LEU A 21 34.01 -35.05 33.10
CA LEU A 21 32.85 -35.75 33.71
C LEU A 21 33.27 -36.65 34.90
N PRO A 22 32.30 -37.22 35.63
CA PRO A 22 32.12 -38.67 35.40
C PRO A 22 30.66 -39.18 35.29
N ASP A 23 30.61 -40.33 34.61
CA ASP A 23 29.58 -41.36 34.42
C ASP A 23 28.78 -41.85 35.66
N ALA A 24 27.70 -42.65 35.54
CA ALA A 24 26.72 -42.91 34.46
C ALA A 24 25.61 -43.89 34.94
N ALA A 25 24.51 -43.98 34.16
CA ALA A 25 23.60 -45.14 34.03
C ALA A 25 22.73 -45.54 35.27
N PRO A 26 21.69 -46.40 35.14
CA PRO A 26 21.17 -47.08 33.93
C PRO A 26 19.74 -46.67 33.52
N ALA A 27 19.22 -47.34 32.49
CA ALA A 27 17.91 -47.07 31.86
C ALA A 27 16.78 -48.00 32.35
N VAL A 28 15.54 -47.60 32.07
CA VAL A 28 14.31 -48.43 32.14
C VAL A 28 13.44 -48.06 30.92
N GLU A 29 12.73 -49.04 30.36
CA GLU A 29 11.85 -48.88 29.18
C GLU A 29 10.42 -48.41 29.56
N PRO A 30 9.58 -47.96 28.60
CA PRO A 30 8.26 -47.39 28.90
C PRO A 30 7.11 -48.42 28.88
N ASP A 31 6.17 -48.27 29.81
CA ASP A 31 4.90 -49.02 29.85
C ASP A 31 3.68 -48.10 29.63
N ASP A 32 2.58 -48.66 29.11
CA ASP A 32 1.37 -47.96 28.66
C ASP A 32 0.48 -47.39 29.78
N ILE A 33 -0.22 -46.27 29.49
CA ILE A 33 -1.65 -46.13 29.81
C ILE A 33 -2.43 -45.49 28.64
N ALA A 34 -3.19 -46.34 27.95
CA ALA A 34 -4.48 -46.13 27.26
C ALA A 34 -4.83 -44.77 26.58
N ALA A 35 -5.11 -44.88 25.27
CA ALA A 35 -6.06 -44.00 24.58
C ALA A 35 -7.46 -44.66 24.52
N PRO A 36 -8.57 -43.89 24.55
CA PRO A 36 -9.91 -44.39 24.24
C PRO A 36 -10.30 -44.12 22.77
N ASP A 37 -10.71 -45.19 22.09
CA ASP A 37 -11.52 -45.28 20.86
C ASP A 37 -11.36 -44.23 19.74
N ALA A 38 -10.61 -44.63 18.71
CA ALA A 38 -11.03 -44.35 17.34
C ALA A 38 -12.02 -45.44 16.87
N SER A 39 -13.12 -45.05 16.23
CA SER A 39 -14.05 -45.96 15.55
C SER A 39 -14.68 -45.25 14.35
N PRO A 40 -14.93 -45.98 13.26
CA PRO A 40 -13.86 -46.13 12.27
C PRO A 40 -14.06 -45.28 11.01
N ALA A 41 -13.08 -45.35 10.11
CA ALA A 41 -13.12 -44.67 8.82
C ALA A 41 -14.33 -45.07 7.99
N ALA A 42 -15.09 -44.07 7.54
CA ALA A 42 -15.96 -44.17 6.38
C ALA A 42 -15.23 -43.58 5.17
N ASP A 43 -14.36 -44.38 4.53
CA ASP A 43 -13.90 -44.11 3.16
C ASP A 43 -15.10 -44.31 2.21
N ALA A 44 -15.98 -43.31 2.18
CA ALA A 44 -17.16 -43.25 1.31
C ALA A 44 -16.85 -42.33 0.13
N GLN A 45 -16.34 -42.90 -0.95
CA GLN A 45 -16.02 -42.17 -2.18
C GLN A 45 -17.30 -41.67 -2.87
N ALA A 46 -17.52 -40.35 -2.78
CA ALA A 46 -18.48 -39.57 -3.56
C ALA A 46 -17.85 -38.16 -3.74
N ASP A 47 -17.78 -37.53 -4.91
CA ASP A 47 -18.58 -37.68 -6.13
C ASP A 47 -20.10 -37.62 -5.90
N GLY A 48 -20.48 -36.82 -4.89
CA GLY A 48 -21.73 -36.06 -4.94
C GLY A 48 -21.48 -34.80 -5.75
N ASP A 49 -22.11 -34.66 -6.92
CA ASP A 49 -21.94 -33.50 -7.82
C ASP A 49 -22.50 -32.24 -7.14
N SER A 50 -21.63 -31.56 -6.39
CA SER A 50 -21.99 -30.56 -5.38
C SER A 50 -22.24 -29.20 -6.04
N THR A 51 -23.30 -29.14 -6.85
CA THR A 51 -23.63 -27.97 -7.66
C THR A 51 -24.16 -26.82 -6.82
N ILE A 52 -23.74 -25.60 -7.14
CA ILE A 52 -24.26 -24.35 -6.58
C ILE A 52 -25.15 -23.62 -7.59
N CYS A 53 -26.01 -22.74 -7.09
CA CYS A 53 -26.73 -21.75 -7.87
C CYS A 53 -26.03 -20.37 -7.82
N PHE A 54 -25.99 -19.68 -8.96
CA PHE A 54 -25.54 -18.29 -9.05
C PHE A 54 -26.70 -17.38 -9.47
N ASN A 55 -27.04 -16.46 -8.58
CA ASN A 55 -28.01 -15.39 -8.79
C ASN A 55 -27.28 -14.04 -8.81
N MET A 56 -27.61 -13.16 -9.76
CA MET A 56 -27.09 -11.80 -9.79
C MET A 56 -28.18 -10.78 -10.12
N SER A 57 -28.28 -9.75 -9.28
CA SER A 57 -29.04 -8.52 -9.55
C SER A 57 -28.11 -7.35 -9.87
N ILE A 58 -28.53 -6.47 -10.77
CA ILE A 58 -27.81 -5.28 -11.20
C ILE A 58 -28.66 -4.04 -10.92
N ARG A 59 -28.12 -3.13 -10.13
CA ARG A 59 -28.80 -1.92 -9.63
C ARG A 59 -28.03 -0.67 -10.02
N ASP A 60 -28.70 0.47 -10.01
CA ASP A 60 -28.07 1.77 -10.20
C ASP A 60 -27.56 2.34 -8.86
N PHE A 61 -26.95 3.53 -8.94
CA PHE A 61 -26.40 4.21 -7.76
C PHE A 61 -27.47 4.59 -6.71
N GLY A 62 -28.75 4.66 -7.09
CA GLY A 62 -29.88 4.84 -6.18
C GLY A 62 -30.46 3.53 -5.61
N GLY A 63 -29.88 2.38 -5.95
CA GLY A 63 -30.38 1.04 -5.58
C GLY A 63 -31.53 0.54 -6.46
N GLN A 64 -31.95 1.32 -7.47
CA GLN A 64 -33.05 0.95 -8.36
C GLN A 64 -32.60 -0.13 -9.35
N PRO A 65 -33.50 -1.04 -9.76
CA PRO A 65 -33.15 -2.12 -10.68
C PRO A 65 -32.80 -1.59 -12.09
N ILE A 66 -31.72 -2.10 -12.69
CA ILE A 66 -31.36 -1.78 -14.08
C ILE A 66 -31.92 -2.85 -15.02
N ALA A 67 -33.10 -2.59 -15.56
CA ALA A 67 -33.72 -3.44 -16.57
C ALA A 67 -33.09 -3.31 -17.98
N GLY A 68 -33.07 -4.42 -18.71
CA GLY A 68 -32.69 -4.50 -20.13
C GLY A 68 -31.19 -4.58 -20.42
N LEU A 69 -30.34 -4.77 -19.41
CA LEU A 69 -28.88 -4.78 -19.55
C LEU A 69 -28.39 -6.17 -19.96
N LYS A 70 -27.65 -6.27 -21.07
CA LYS A 70 -27.14 -7.54 -21.58
C LYS A 70 -25.83 -7.90 -20.89
N CYS A 71 -25.76 -9.11 -20.34
CA CYS A 71 -24.69 -9.58 -19.47
C CYS A 71 -24.21 -10.96 -19.89
N ARG A 72 -22.98 -11.29 -19.48
CA ARG A 72 -22.39 -12.62 -19.58
C ARG A 72 -21.75 -13.01 -18.27
N VAL A 73 -21.92 -14.28 -17.89
CA VAL A 73 -21.21 -14.92 -16.80
C VAL A 73 -20.46 -16.10 -17.40
N VAL A 74 -19.15 -16.12 -17.26
CA VAL A 74 -18.27 -17.20 -17.72
C VAL A 74 -17.86 -17.98 -16.48
N VAL A 75 -18.06 -19.30 -16.50
CA VAL A 75 -17.64 -20.20 -15.42
C VAL A 75 -16.82 -21.33 -16.04
N GLY A 76 -15.55 -21.43 -15.64
CA GLY A 76 -14.60 -22.41 -16.16
C GLY A 76 -14.36 -22.28 -17.67
N LYS A 77 -15.18 -22.95 -18.49
CA LYS A 77 -15.21 -22.86 -19.96
C LYS A 77 -16.57 -22.50 -20.54
N GLU A 78 -17.62 -22.46 -19.72
CA GLU A 78 -18.99 -22.23 -20.15
C GLU A 78 -19.35 -20.74 -20.11
N THR A 79 -20.30 -20.29 -20.93
CA THR A 79 -20.67 -18.87 -21.04
C THR A 79 -22.17 -18.69 -21.07
N TYR A 80 -22.71 -18.30 -19.92
CA TYR A 80 -24.12 -17.99 -19.72
C TYR A 80 -24.38 -16.55 -20.15
N SER A 81 -25.26 -16.34 -21.13
CA SER A 81 -25.61 -15.00 -21.64
C SER A 81 -27.05 -14.65 -21.24
N GLY A 82 -27.23 -13.52 -20.55
CA GLY A 82 -28.52 -13.06 -20.03
C GLY A 82 -28.83 -11.61 -20.40
N THR A 83 -30.08 -11.20 -20.14
CA THR A 83 -30.50 -9.79 -20.10
C THR A 83 -31.24 -9.58 -18.79
N THR A 84 -31.03 -8.45 -18.11
CA THR A 84 -31.67 -8.20 -16.81
C THR A 84 -33.17 -7.93 -16.94
N ASP A 85 -33.96 -8.51 -16.02
CA ASP A 85 -35.40 -8.30 -15.87
C ASP A 85 -35.75 -6.90 -15.30
N GLU A 86 -37.04 -6.63 -15.11
CA GLU A 86 -37.53 -5.35 -14.55
C GLU A 86 -37.07 -5.09 -13.10
N GLN A 87 -36.69 -6.16 -12.38
CA GLN A 87 -36.20 -6.15 -11.01
C GLN A 87 -34.65 -6.19 -10.94
N GLY A 88 -34.00 -6.11 -12.11
CA GLY A 88 -32.55 -6.01 -12.31
C GLY A 88 -31.81 -7.35 -12.32
N ASN A 89 -32.50 -8.49 -12.21
CA ASN A 89 -31.88 -9.81 -12.09
C ASN A 89 -31.56 -10.41 -13.46
N ILE A 90 -30.46 -11.13 -13.57
CA ILE A 90 -30.31 -12.14 -14.64
C ILE A 90 -31.04 -13.44 -14.23
N PRO A 91 -31.38 -14.33 -15.18
CA PRO A 91 -31.82 -15.68 -14.85
C PRO A 91 -30.79 -16.40 -13.96
N GLU A 92 -31.28 -17.22 -13.01
CA GLU A 92 -30.43 -18.07 -12.18
C GLU A 92 -29.58 -19.00 -13.05
N ILE A 93 -28.32 -19.19 -12.65
CA ILE A 93 -27.42 -20.19 -13.23
C ILE A 93 -27.23 -21.29 -12.19
N SER A 94 -28.11 -22.28 -12.21
CA SER A 94 -28.03 -23.50 -11.39
C SER A 94 -27.04 -24.50 -11.99
N GLY A 95 -26.52 -25.45 -11.21
CA GLY A 95 -25.66 -26.54 -11.72
C GLY A 95 -24.15 -26.24 -11.76
N LEU A 96 -23.70 -25.12 -11.20
CA LEU A 96 -22.29 -24.69 -11.30
C LEU A 96 -21.38 -25.43 -10.32
N LYS A 97 -20.13 -25.65 -10.69
CA LYS A 97 -19.14 -26.31 -9.81
C LYS A 97 -18.43 -25.31 -8.89
N PRO A 98 -18.21 -25.63 -7.60
CA PRO A 98 -17.43 -24.81 -6.67
C PRO A 98 -15.98 -24.58 -7.09
N ASN A 99 -15.43 -23.42 -6.75
CA ASN A 99 -14.02 -23.03 -6.98
C ASN A 99 -13.55 -22.98 -8.45
N GLU A 100 -14.47 -22.95 -9.42
CA GLU A 100 -14.14 -22.70 -10.83
C GLU A 100 -13.93 -21.20 -11.10
N PRO A 101 -13.04 -20.83 -12.06
CA PRO A 101 -12.85 -19.43 -12.45
C PRO A 101 -14.16 -18.78 -12.92
N LEU A 102 -14.46 -17.58 -12.41
CA LEU A 102 -15.69 -16.84 -12.64
C LEU A 102 -15.38 -15.45 -13.21
N GLU A 103 -15.89 -15.13 -14.40
CA GLU A 103 -15.84 -13.79 -14.99
C GLU A 103 -17.26 -13.25 -15.26
N ILE A 104 -17.52 -11.99 -14.88
CA ILE A 104 -18.78 -11.30 -15.18
C ILE A 104 -18.49 -10.16 -16.14
N LEU A 105 -19.19 -10.13 -17.28
CA LEU A 105 -19.06 -9.11 -18.32
C LEU A 105 -20.40 -8.43 -18.59
N VAL A 106 -20.37 -7.12 -18.81
CA VAL A 106 -21.54 -6.31 -19.16
C VAL A 106 -21.38 -5.74 -20.57
N LYS A 107 -22.45 -5.77 -21.37
CA LYS A 107 -22.46 -5.21 -22.73
C LYS A 107 -22.54 -3.69 -22.68
N LYS A 108 -21.59 -3.02 -23.32
CA LYS A 108 -21.55 -1.57 -23.54
C LYS A 108 -22.56 -1.15 -24.62
N THR A 109 -22.85 0.15 -24.67
CA THR A 109 -23.62 0.80 -25.75
C THR A 109 -22.99 0.66 -27.14
N ASN A 110 -21.65 0.59 -27.24
CA ASN A 110 -20.95 0.34 -28.51
C ASN A 110 -21.03 -1.13 -29.00
N GLY A 111 -21.74 -2.01 -28.27
CA GLY A 111 -21.94 -3.40 -28.66
C GLY A 111 -20.89 -4.39 -28.13
N GLU A 112 -19.78 -3.94 -27.57
CA GLU A 112 -18.76 -4.82 -26.96
C GLU A 112 -19.19 -5.32 -25.58
N TYR A 113 -18.62 -6.44 -25.12
CA TYR A 113 -18.66 -6.82 -23.71
C TYR A 113 -17.43 -6.28 -22.97
N SER A 114 -17.59 -5.92 -21.70
CA SER A 114 -16.52 -5.52 -20.81
C SER A 114 -16.64 -6.25 -19.48
N THR A 115 -15.58 -6.96 -19.13
CA THR A 115 -15.31 -7.52 -17.80
C THR A 115 -15.55 -6.48 -16.72
N LYS A 116 -16.28 -6.88 -15.67
CA LYS A 116 -16.57 -6.10 -14.45
C LYS A 116 -16.12 -6.82 -13.18
N TYR A 117 -16.02 -8.15 -13.21
CA TYR A 117 -15.53 -8.97 -12.12
C TYR A 117 -14.73 -10.17 -12.69
N VAL A 118 -13.67 -10.56 -11.98
CA VAL A 118 -12.93 -11.81 -12.16
C VAL A 118 -12.67 -12.38 -10.78
N GLY A 119 -12.94 -13.67 -10.58
CA GLY A 119 -12.79 -14.37 -9.31
C GLY A 119 -13.06 -15.86 -9.47
N PHE A 120 -13.70 -16.48 -8.48
CA PHE A 120 -14.03 -17.91 -8.47
C PHE A 120 -15.44 -18.14 -7.89
N THR A 121 -16.12 -19.20 -8.34
CA THR A 121 -17.33 -19.71 -7.68
C THR A 121 -17.01 -20.17 -6.24
N GLN A 122 -17.95 -20.06 -5.32
CA GLN A 122 -17.74 -20.37 -3.91
C GLN A 122 -18.17 -21.80 -3.55
N GLY A 123 -17.93 -22.22 -2.30
CA GLY A 123 -18.40 -23.51 -1.76
C GLY A 123 -19.89 -23.55 -1.39
N SER A 124 -20.67 -22.58 -1.85
CA SER A 124 -22.10 -22.40 -1.55
C SER A 124 -22.75 -21.50 -2.61
N ASP A 125 -24.08 -21.47 -2.64
CA ASP A 125 -24.84 -20.58 -3.52
C ASP A 125 -24.42 -19.11 -3.43
N MET A 126 -24.40 -18.45 -4.58
CA MET A 126 -23.89 -17.09 -4.75
C MET A 126 -25.04 -16.14 -5.08
N ASN A 127 -25.28 -15.17 -4.20
CA ASN A 127 -26.24 -14.09 -4.41
C ASN A 127 -25.49 -12.76 -4.56
N VAL A 128 -25.32 -12.29 -5.80
CA VAL A 128 -24.49 -11.13 -6.14
C VAL A 128 -25.35 -9.90 -6.42
N CYS A 129 -25.06 -8.78 -5.76
CA CYS A 129 -25.64 -7.48 -6.10
C CYS A 129 -24.56 -6.59 -6.73
N ALA A 130 -24.60 -6.42 -8.05
CA ALA A 130 -23.74 -5.49 -8.77
C ALA A 130 -24.38 -4.10 -8.82
N VAL A 131 -23.58 -3.04 -8.64
CA VAL A 131 -24.04 -1.64 -8.67
C VAL A 131 -23.34 -0.88 -9.78
N SER A 132 -24.12 -0.19 -10.63
CA SER A 132 -23.62 0.70 -11.67
C SER A 132 -23.18 2.04 -11.08
N PRO A 133 -21.94 2.49 -11.34
CA PRO A 133 -21.50 3.85 -10.98
C PRO A 133 -22.09 4.94 -11.89
N HIS A 134 -22.92 4.57 -12.88
CA HIS A 134 -23.61 5.49 -13.79
C HIS A 134 -25.12 5.41 -13.60
N ILE A 135 -25.76 6.58 -13.43
CA ILE A 135 -27.21 6.74 -13.38
C ILE A 135 -27.78 6.63 -14.80
N LYS A 136 -28.86 5.85 -14.97
CA LYS A 136 -29.56 5.69 -16.25
C LYS A 136 -30.55 6.84 -16.46
N VAL A 137 -30.05 8.02 -16.86
CA VAL A 137 -30.91 9.18 -17.18
C VAL A 137 -31.66 8.92 -18.49
N ALA A 138 -32.97 8.74 -18.41
CA ALA A 138 -33.84 8.79 -19.58
C ALA A 138 -33.97 10.24 -20.07
N LEU A 139 -33.89 10.45 -21.38
CA LEU A 139 -34.03 11.76 -22.01
C LEU A 139 -35.08 11.66 -23.13
N GLU A 140 -36.23 12.29 -22.91
CA GLU A 140 -37.21 12.53 -23.97
C GLU A 140 -37.00 13.94 -24.53
N THR A 141 -36.96 14.04 -25.85
CA THR A 141 -36.90 15.32 -26.56
C THR A 141 -38.31 15.76 -26.92
N GLU A 142 -38.86 16.71 -26.19
CA GLU A 142 -40.11 17.37 -26.56
C GLU A 142 -39.91 18.15 -27.88
N PRO A 143 -40.83 18.03 -28.87
CA PRO A 143 -40.74 18.79 -30.11
C PRO A 143 -40.95 20.28 -29.85
N HIS A 144 -40.24 21.13 -30.59
CA HIS A 144 -40.39 22.58 -30.53
C HIS A 144 -41.04 23.09 -31.81
N GLU A 145 -42.02 23.97 -31.67
CA GLU A 145 -42.51 24.80 -32.78
C GLU A 145 -41.84 26.17 -32.71
N GLY A 146 -41.20 26.56 -33.80
CA GLY A 146 -40.54 27.83 -34.02
C GLY A 146 -39.97 27.84 -35.44
N GLU A 147 -40.20 28.91 -36.20
CA GLU A 147 -39.73 28.97 -37.59
C GLU A 147 -38.19 29.03 -37.68
N PRO A 148 -37.60 28.43 -38.73
CA PRO A 148 -36.15 28.43 -38.90
C PRO A 148 -35.63 29.79 -39.39
N ASP A 149 -34.64 30.35 -38.69
CA ASP A 149 -33.88 31.52 -39.16
C ASP A 149 -33.20 31.25 -40.52
N PRO A 150 -33.10 32.25 -41.40
CA PRO A 150 -32.57 32.08 -42.76
C PRO A 150 -31.06 31.80 -42.78
N ALA A 151 -30.64 30.90 -43.68
CA ALA A 151 -29.25 30.44 -43.76
C ALA A 151 -28.27 31.51 -44.26
N ALA A 152 -27.16 31.69 -43.53
CA ALA A 152 -26.04 32.54 -43.94
C ALA A 152 -25.22 31.89 -45.07
N ALA A 153 -24.72 32.71 -46.01
CA ALA A 153 -24.09 32.25 -47.25
C ALA A 153 -22.64 31.73 -47.09
N THR A 154 -22.18 30.98 -48.09
CA THR A 154 -20.89 30.26 -48.15
C THR A 154 -19.68 31.12 -48.54
N PRO A 155 -18.43 30.68 -48.26
CA PRO A 155 -17.23 31.54 -48.27
C PRO A 155 -16.23 31.34 -49.44
N GLY A 156 -15.35 32.34 -49.64
CA GLY A 156 -14.07 32.27 -50.37
C GLY A 156 -13.70 33.59 -51.09
N PRO A 157 -12.46 33.78 -51.61
CA PRO A 157 -11.19 33.07 -51.37
C PRO A 157 -10.02 34.00 -50.90
N THR A 158 -8.82 33.42 -50.73
CA THR A 158 -7.53 33.99 -50.24
C THR A 158 -6.61 34.54 -51.37
N PRO A 159 -5.35 35.06 -51.16
CA PRO A 159 -4.60 35.49 -49.94
C PRO A 159 -3.70 36.78 -50.04
N ALA A 160 -3.07 37.17 -48.90
CA ALA A 160 -1.73 37.82 -48.76
C ALA A 160 -1.56 39.35 -49.12
N PRO A 161 -0.40 40.01 -48.79
CA PRO A 161 0.14 40.21 -47.43
C PRO A 161 0.74 41.65 -47.15
N ALA A 162 1.27 41.82 -45.92
CA ALA A 162 2.43 42.66 -45.51
C ALA A 162 2.23 44.03 -44.80
N ALA A 163 3.33 44.46 -44.14
CA ALA A 163 3.67 45.75 -43.53
C ALA A 163 2.98 46.20 -42.20
N ALA A 164 3.80 46.38 -41.16
CA ALA A 164 3.59 47.34 -40.06
C ALA A 164 4.33 48.66 -40.39
N PRO A 165 4.14 49.79 -39.66
CA PRO A 165 5.06 50.07 -38.54
C PRO A 165 4.54 51.02 -37.39
N VAL A 166 5.24 51.03 -36.23
CA VAL A 166 5.60 52.14 -35.27
C VAL A 166 4.55 53.18 -34.77
N THR A 167 4.65 53.91 -33.63
CA THR A 167 5.65 54.08 -32.52
C THR A 167 5.02 54.75 -31.26
N ALA A 168 5.67 54.63 -30.08
CA ALA A 168 5.67 55.53 -28.88
C ALA A 168 4.31 55.84 -28.15
N ALA A 169 4.14 55.87 -26.80
CA ALA A 169 4.93 56.35 -25.63
C ALA A 169 4.95 57.89 -25.47
N THR A 170 4.79 58.55 -24.30
CA THR A 170 4.84 58.18 -22.84
C THR A 170 3.89 59.16 -22.06
N ALA A 171 3.74 59.38 -20.72
CA ALA A 171 4.39 59.05 -19.42
C ALA A 171 3.39 59.19 -18.21
N ALA A 172 3.90 59.33 -16.96
CA ALA A 172 3.19 59.60 -15.67
C ALA A 172 4.16 60.38 -14.72
N PRO A 173 3.90 60.65 -13.40
CA PRO A 173 2.69 60.68 -12.53
C PRO A 173 2.53 62.06 -11.76
N PRO A 174 2.52 62.13 -10.40
CA PRO A 174 1.43 62.24 -9.38
C PRO A 174 1.13 63.72 -8.95
N PRO A 175 0.74 64.18 -7.71
CA PRO A 175 0.35 63.56 -6.41
C PRO A 175 -0.81 64.25 -5.59
N ALA A 176 -0.91 63.89 -4.28
CA ALA A 176 -1.39 64.68 -3.11
C ALA A 176 -2.84 64.56 -2.54
N GLN A 177 -2.95 64.85 -1.24
CA GLN A 177 -4.08 64.76 -0.26
C GLN A 177 -4.20 66.13 0.51
N PRO A 178 -5.14 66.45 1.46
CA PRO A 178 -5.70 65.59 2.55
C PRO A 178 -7.15 65.94 3.08
N ALA A 179 -7.48 65.41 4.28
CA ALA A 179 -8.42 65.92 5.34
C ALA A 179 -9.90 65.44 5.44
N ALA A 180 -10.44 65.54 6.67
CA ALA A 180 -11.78 65.17 7.22
C ALA A 180 -11.93 65.85 8.62
N PRO A 181 -13.01 65.72 9.46
CA PRO A 181 -14.31 64.99 9.41
C PRO A 181 -15.50 66.02 9.56
N PRO A 182 -16.53 66.02 10.48
CA PRO A 182 -17.20 65.01 11.34
C PRO A 182 -18.77 65.05 11.50
N GLN A 183 -19.35 63.91 11.92
CA GLN A 183 -20.56 63.70 12.78
C GLN A 183 -21.99 64.12 12.31
N ALA A 184 -23.01 63.67 13.07
CA ALA A 184 -24.47 63.62 12.76
C ALA A 184 -25.29 64.47 13.79
N PRO A 185 -26.67 64.54 13.87
CA PRO A 185 -27.64 63.41 13.84
C PRO A 185 -29.10 63.64 13.28
N THR A 186 -29.87 62.54 13.22
CA THR A 186 -31.36 62.38 13.37
C THR A 186 -32.41 63.35 12.79
N ALA A 187 -33.38 62.80 12.01
CA ALA A 187 -34.83 62.93 12.25
C ALA A 187 -35.69 61.91 11.43
N THR A 188 -36.82 61.46 11.98
CA THR A 188 -37.90 60.68 11.32
C THR A 188 -39.01 61.64 10.79
N VAL A 189 -40.03 61.27 10.00
CA VAL A 189 -41.20 60.39 10.28
C VAL A 189 -42.02 60.18 8.98
N ALA A 190 -42.58 58.97 8.75
CA ALA A 190 -43.99 58.73 8.33
C ALA A 190 -44.29 57.20 8.22
N PRO A 191 -45.55 56.72 8.40
CA PRO A 191 -45.79 55.34 8.84
C PRO A 191 -46.60 54.45 7.87
N ASN A 192 -46.51 53.12 8.04
CA ASN A 192 -47.65 52.27 8.46
C ASN A 192 -47.28 50.79 8.64
N ALA A 193 -48.04 50.12 9.52
CA ALA A 193 -48.08 48.68 9.79
C ALA A 193 -49.58 48.22 9.60
N PRO A 194 -50.06 46.98 9.93
CA PRO A 194 -49.42 45.92 10.72
C PRO A 194 -49.80 44.44 10.38
N THR A 195 -49.31 43.51 11.22
CA THR A 195 -49.87 42.18 11.59
C THR A 195 -50.05 41.08 10.51
N ALA A 196 -50.27 39.83 10.95
CA ALA A 196 -50.41 38.64 10.13
C ALA A 196 -51.53 37.70 10.62
N GLY A 197 -52.11 36.89 9.72
CA GLY A 197 -52.76 35.61 10.04
C GLY A 197 -54.18 35.39 9.51
N GLN A 198 -54.44 34.15 9.05
CA GLN A 198 -55.75 33.48 8.87
C GLN A 198 -56.69 33.97 7.71
N ILE A 199 -57.59 33.16 7.12
CA ILE A 199 -57.59 31.73 6.69
C ILE A 199 -58.77 31.46 5.71
N ALA A 200 -58.72 30.35 4.96
CA ALA A 200 -59.82 29.67 4.21
C ALA A 200 -60.40 30.28 2.90
N GLY A 201 -60.62 29.40 1.91
CA GLY A 201 -61.33 29.63 0.64
C GLY A 201 -61.04 28.53 -0.39
N ASN A 202 -62.05 27.75 -0.81
CA ASN A 202 -61.87 26.57 -1.70
C ASN A 202 -61.98 26.92 -3.20
N GLY A 203 -61.10 26.36 -4.05
CA GLY A 203 -61.27 26.38 -5.50
C GLY A 203 -60.07 25.88 -6.33
N LYS A 204 -60.31 25.00 -7.31
CA LYS A 204 -59.40 24.50 -8.37
C LYS A 204 -60.29 24.32 -9.63
N PRO A 205 -59.81 24.28 -10.90
CA PRO A 205 -58.45 24.36 -11.49
C PRO A 205 -58.36 25.52 -12.55
N PRO A 206 -57.49 25.53 -13.61
CA PRO A 206 -56.34 24.69 -13.99
C PRO A 206 -55.03 25.41 -14.43
N SER A 207 -53.96 24.62 -14.52
CA SER A 207 -52.70 24.73 -15.32
C SER A 207 -52.27 26.05 -16.02
N LYS A 208 -51.06 26.54 -15.71
CA LYS A 208 -49.81 26.22 -16.46
C LYS A 208 -48.55 26.89 -15.85
N GLU A 209 -47.47 26.14 -15.74
CA GLU A 209 -46.08 26.66 -15.69
C GLU A 209 -45.60 26.88 -17.16
N THR A 210 -44.51 27.54 -17.55
CA THR A 210 -43.14 27.70 -16.99
C THR A 210 -42.41 28.91 -17.62
N GLN A 211 -41.37 29.47 -16.97
CA GLN A 211 -40.27 30.17 -17.67
C GLN A 211 -38.90 29.90 -17.03
N ALA A 212 -38.05 29.03 -17.62
CA ALA A 212 -36.68 28.79 -17.13
C ALA A 212 -35.68 28.12 -18.11
N CYS A 213 -35.82 28.27 -19.45
CA CYS A 213 -35.13 27.39 -20.42
C CYS A 213 -34.03 28.01 -21.33
N ARG A 214 -33.53 29.22 -21.04
CA ARG A 214 -32.32 29.77 -21.70
C ARG A 214 -31.34 30.38 -20.69
N ASP A 215 -30.09 30.56 -21.10
CA ASP A 215 -29.10 31.38 -20.37
C ASP A 215 -29.05 32.83 -20.90
N ASN A 216 -28.28 33.70 -20.22
CA ASN A 216 -28.15 35.11 -20.58
C ASN A 216 -27.37 35.34 -21.91
N ALA A 217 -26.87 34.27 -22.55
CA ALA A 217 -26.28 34.29 -23.89
C ALA A 217 -27.22 33.66 -24.93
N GLY A 218 -28.50 33.48 -24.61
CA GLY A 218 -29.55 32.97 -25.49
C GLY A 218 -29.52 31.46 -25.74
N ARG A 219 -28.59 30.72 -25.13
CA ARG A 219 -28.38 29.29 -25.40
C ARG A 219 -29.48 28.46 -24.73
N PRO A 220 -29.97 27.38 -25.38
CA PRO A 220 -30.97 26.49 -24.77
C PRO A 220 -30.38 25.80 -23.54
N ARG A 221 -31.10 25.83 -22.42
CA ARG A 221 -30.71 25.10 -21.21
C ARG A 221 -31.30 23.70 -21.22
N LEU A 222 -30.43 22.70 -21.16
CA LEU A 222 -30.81 21.33 -20.80
C LEU A 222 -31.30 21.32 -19.35
N SER A 223 -32.59 21.06 -19.13
CA SER A 223 -33.19 20.93 -17.80
C SER A 223 -33.26 19.46 -17.38
N ILE A 224 -32.49 19.10 -16.34
CA ILE A 224 -32.61 17.79 -15.70
C ILE A 224 -33.86 17.84 -14.81
N LYS A 225 -34.92 17.10 -15.18
CA LYS A 225 -36.24 17.17 -14.52
C LYS A 225 -36.25 16.67 -13.07
N GLU A 226 -35.30 15.82 -12.65
CA GLU A 226 -35.17 15.36 -11.26
C GLU A 226 -33.83 15.70 -10.62
N ARG A 227 -33.87 16.15 -9.36
CA ARG A 227 -32.71 16.19 -8.46
C ARG A 227 -32.83 15.06 -7.45
N VAL A 228 -32.23 13.90 -7.75
CA VAL A 228 -32.10 12.81 -6.77
C VAL A 228 -31.10 13.24 -5.70
N GLY A 229 -31.58 13.45 -4.48
CA GLY A 229 -30.75 13.68 -3.29
C GLY A 229 -30.61 12.41 -2.45
N ASP A 230 -29.64 12.39 -1.53
CA ASP A 230 -29.56 11.35 -0.50
C ASP A 230 -30.62 11.56 0.61
N TRP A 231 -30.70 10.61 1.53
CA TRP A 231 -31.61 10.66 2.69
C TRP A 231 -31.35 11.85 3.65
N LEU A 232 -30.26 12.59 3.45
CA LEU A 232 -29.91 13.81 4.18
C LEU A 232 -29.97 15.09 3.33
N HIS A 233 -30.41 14.98 2.07
CA HIS A 233 -30.56 16.04 1.07
C HIS A 233 -29.29 16.87 0.83
N ARG A 234 -28.11 16.24 0.85
CA ARG A 234 -26.80 16.90 0.71
C ARG A 234 -26.24 16.79 -0.70
N ASN A 235 -25.84 17.94 -1.24
CA ASN A 235 -25.33 18.07 -2.60
C ASN A 235 -23.82 17.73 -2.74
N ARG A 236 -23.37 16.61 -2.13
CA ARG A 236 -21.99 16.07 -2.22
C ARG A 236 -21.94 14.54 -2.07
N LEU A 237 -21.38 13.85 -3.07
CA LEU A 237 -20.96 12.43 -2.99
C LEU A 237 -19.80 12.25 -1.99
N PRO A 238 -19.62 11.06 -1.38
CA PRO A 238 -18.64 10.10 -1.94
C PRO A 238 -18.92 8.59 -1.70
N THR A 239 -18.09 7.73 -2.35
CA THR A 239 -17.93 6.26 -2.19
C THR A 239 -19.05 5.38 -2.80
N LEU A 240 -18.85 4.20 -3.42
CA LEU A 240 -17.67 3.35 -3.70
C LEU A 240 -17.68 2.83 -5.17
N GLY A 241 -16.50 2.53 -5.77
CA GLY A 241 -16.38 1.54 -6.86
C GLY A 241 -15.52 1.90 -8.11
N LEU A 242 -14.52 1.05 -8.42
CA LEU A 242 -13.79 0.91 -9.70
C LEU A 242 -13.14 2.16 -10.37
N TRP A 243 -11.87 2.45 -10.03
CA TRP A 243 -11.01 3.49 -10.64
C TRP A 243 -9.60 2.91 -10.96
N SER A 244 -8.80 3.59 -11.80
CA SER A 244 -7.61 3.04 -12.51
C SER A 244 -6.37 3.97 -12.52
N PRO A 245 -5.20 3.54 -13.05
CA PRO A 245 -3.98 4.38 -13.07
C PRO A 245 -4.04 5.67 -13.89
N GLN A 246 -5.09 5.87 -14.72
CA GLN A 246 -5.27 7.11 -15.48
C GLN A 246 -5.81 8.25 -14.60
N ASP A 247 -6.34 7.91 -13.43
CA ASP A 247 -7.03 8.83 -12.51
C ASP A 247 -6.08 9.53 -11.50
N PHE A 248 -4.77 9.51 -11.76
CA PHE A 248 -3.74 10.09 -10.89
C PHE A 248 -2.86 11.13 -11.60
N LYS A 249 -3.44 11.89 -12.53
CA LYS A 249 -2.87 13.18 -12.97
C LYS A 249 -3.39 14.32 -12.08
N ALA A 250 -2.64 15.42 -12.02
CA ALA A 250 -3.00 16.57 -11.19
C ALA A 250 -4.40 17.10 -11.55
N GLY A 251 -5.34 17.02 -10.59
CA GLY A 251 -6.75 17.39 -10.77
C GLY A 251 -7.77 16.35 -10.29
N ALA A 252 -7.36 15.13 -9.95
CA ALA A 252 -8.26 14.07 -9.48
C ALA A 252 -8.26 13.89 -7.94
N SER A 253 -9.38 13.44 -7.36
CA SER A 253 -9.49 13.17 -5.91
C SER A 253 -10.60 12.16 -5.55
N GLY A 254 -10.27 11.17 -4.71
CA GLY A 254 -11.15 10.10 -4.23
C GLY A 254 -10.39 8.77 -4.03
N CYS A 255 -10.87 7.78 -3.27
CA CYS A 255 -12.07 7.71 -2.43
C CYS A 255 -12.02 6.46 -1.50
N THR A 256 -12.61 6.50 -0.29
CA THR A 256 -12.73 5.31 0.61
C THR A 256 -14.05 5.26 1.39
N THR A 257 -14.81 4.19 1.19
CA THR A 257 -15.79 3.50 2.09
C THR A 257 -16.60 4.29 3.13
N PRO A 258 -17.91 4.02 3.22
CA PRO A 258 -18.42 3.34 4.43
C PRO A 258 -19.51 2.29 4.12
N GLY A 259 -20.16 1.75 5.15
CA GLY A 259 -21.36 0.92 5.02
C GLY A 259 -22.30 1.01 6.22
N VAL A 260 -23.56 0.66 5.98
CA VAL A 260 -24.67 0.42 6.92
C VAL A 260 -25.29 1.66 7.61
N ASN A 261 -26.63 1.65 7.72
CA ASN A 261 -27.48 2.67 8.33
C ASN A 261 -27.85 2.32 9.77
N ASP A 262 -28.22 3.33 10.55
CA ASP A 262 -28.98 3.20 11.79
C ASP A 262 -30.22 4.11 11.76
N LYS A 263 -31.41 3.54 12.00
CA LYS A 263 -32.55 4.19 12.70
C LYS A 263 -33.79 3.30 12.81
N ALA A 264 -34.03 2.80 14.01
CA ALA A 264 -35.35 2.45 14.53
C ALA A 264 -35.40 2.79 16.04
N ALA A 265 -36.61 3.01 16.57
CA ALA A 265 -36.90 3.43 17.95
C ALA A 265 -36.32 4.80 18.39
N SER A 266 -37.13 5.55 19.14
CA SER A 266 -36.81 6.87 19.70
C SER A 266 -37.04 6.87 21.21
N GLY A 267 -36.25 7.65 21.96
CA GLY A 267 -36.57 8.00 23.35
C GLY A 267 -35.49 7.74 24.42
N ALA A 268 -34.38 8.47 24.38
CA ALA A 268 -33.49 8.67 25.54
C ALA A 268 -32.69 9.97 25.44
N LYS A 269 -32.15 10.45 26.57
CA LYS A 269 -31.27 11.64 26.65
C LYS A 269 -29.91 11.36 25.98
N SER A 270 -29.32 12.38 25.36
CA SER A 270 -28.06 12.29 24.59
C SER A 270 -26.82 11.86 25.41
N PRO A 271 -26.11 10.80 24.99
CA PRO A 271 -24.73 10.49 25.36
C PRO A 271 -23.79 10.60 24.12
N PRO A 272 -22.48 10.24 24.16
CA PRO A 272 -21.48 10.83 23.28
C PRO A 272 -21.38 10.20 21.87
N ALA A 273 -20.70 10.92 20.97
CA ALA A 273 -20.46 10.48 19.60
C ALA A 273 -19.55 9.24 19.51
N GLN A 274 -19.97 8.25 18.73
CA GLN A 274 -19.18 7.09 18.31
C GLN A 274 -18.80 7.29 16.83
N GLN A 275 -17.50 7.46 16.54
CA GLN A 275 -16.61 6.40 16.08
C GLN A 275 -17.04 5.76 14.75
N GLN A 276 -16.41 6.22 13.67
CA GLN A 276 -16.34 5.45 12.43
C GLN A 276 -15.55 4.17 12.67
N ASN A 277 -15.93 3.08 12.00
CA ASN A 277 -15.28 1.79 12.17
C ASN A 277 -13.94 1.73 11.42
N THR A 278 -12.92 2.40 11.97
CA THR A 278 -11.54 1.97 11.74
C THR A 278 -11.46 0.53 12.25
N GLY A 279 -11.32 -0.43 11.34
CA GLY A 279 -11.23 -1.86 11.65
C GLY A 279 -9.95 -2.17 12.42
N THR A 280 -9.92 -1.83 13.71
CA THR A 280 -8.83 -2.15 14.61
C THR A 280 -8.74 -3.66 14.70
N VAL A 281 -7.78 -4.25 13.99
CA VAL A 281 -7.30 -5.60 14.31
C VAL A 281 -6.74 -5.50 15.72
N ALA A 282 -7.57 -5.89 16.68
CA ALA A 282 -7.22 -5.94 18.08
C ALA A 282 -6.18 -7.07 18.25
N GLY A 283 -4.91 -6.70 18.08
CA GLY A 283 -3.79 -7.48 18.60
C GLY A 283 -4.05 -7.78 20.08
N PRO A 284 -3.56 -8.92 20.60
CA PRO A 284 -3.95 -9.45 21.91
C PRO A 284 -3.95 -8.36 22.99
N LYS A 285 -5.15 -8.07 23.52
CA LYS A 285 -5.37 -6.93 24.42
C LYS A 285 -4.40 -7.04 25.59
N VAL A 286 -3.59 -6.00 25.79
CA VAL A 286 -2.60 -6.01 26.85
C VAL A 286 -3.28 -6.01 28.21
N THR A 287 -2.95 -7.00 29.03
CA THR A 287 -3.44 -7.17 30.41
C THR A 287 -2.31 -7.19 31.45
N SER A 288 -1.04 -7.25 31.01
CA SER A 288 0.14 -7.29 31.88
C SER A 288 1.33 -6.55 31.27
N LEU A 289 2.19 -5.99 32.13
CA LEU A 289 3.48 -5.36 31.76
C LEU A 289 4.45 -6.39 31.14
N ASP A 290 4.32 -7.64 31.57
CA ASP A 290 5.16 -8.77 31.22
C ASP A 290 4.42 -9.77 30.32
N GLN A 291 3.50 -9.26 29.48
CA GLN A 291 2.83 -10.06 28.46
C GLN A 291 3.88 -10.79 27.58
N PRO A 292 3.79 -12.12 27.44
CA PRO A 292 4.71 -12.88 26.59
C PRO A 292 4.48 -12.56 25.12
N VAL A 293 5.53 -12.77 24.31
CA VAL A 293 5.45 -12.64 22.85
C VAL A 293 4.32 -13.53 22.30
N PRO A 294 3.36 -13.01 21.51
CA PRO A 294 2.30 -13.81 20.93
C PRO A 294 2.88 -14.97 20.10
N PRO A 295 2.48 -16.24 20.31
CA PRO A 295 3.12 -17.39 19.68
C PRO A 295 3.21 -17.31 18.16
N SER A 296 2.17 -16.83 17.48
CA SER A 296 2.15 -16.63 16.03
C SER A 296 3.17 -15.58 15.54
N VAL A 297 3.41 -14.52 16.33
CA VAL A 297 4.42 -13.50 16.02
C VAL A 297 5.83 -14.08 16.22
N LYS A 298 6.03 -14.89 17.26
CA LYS A 298 7.28 -15.62 17.46
C LYS A 298 7.54 -16.56 16.28
N THR A 299 6.59 -17.43 15.93
CA THR A 299 6.71 -18.39 14.82
C THR A 299 7.02 -17.70 13.50
N LEU A 300 6.35 -16.59 13.16
CA LEU A 300 6.68 -15.83 11.95
C LEU A 300 8.11 -15.28 11.98
N ILE A 301 8.56 -14.72 13.11
CA ILE A 301 9.91 -14.14 13.22
C ILE A 301 10.98 -15.24 13.15
N ASP A 302 10.81 -16.35 13.88
CA ASP A 302 11.72 -17.50 13.84
C ASP A 302 11.91 -18.01 12.40
N ILE A 303 10.80 -18.20 11.66
CA ILE A 303 10.78 -18.65 10.25
C ILE A 303 11.50 -17.64 9.33
N MET A 304 11.26 -16.34 9.52
CA MET A 304 11.90 -15.30 8.71
C MET A 304 13.40 -15.16 9.02
N GLU A 305 13.82 -15.38 10.27
CA GLU A 305 15.24 -15.36 10.66
C GLU A 305 15.99 -16.54 10.07
N GLU A 306 15.43 -17.75 10.16
CA GLU A 306 15.92 -18.94 9.45
C GLU A 306 16.10 -18.66 7.95
N GLN A 307 15.04 -18.16 7.28
CA GLN A 307 15.02 -17.85 5.85
C GLN A 307 15.97 -16.73 5.43
N SER A 308 16.34 -15.81 6.33
CA SER A 308 17.28 -14.73 6.02
C SER A 308 18.71 -15.24 5.72
N THR A 309 19.02 -16.46 6.14
CA THR A 309 20.32 -17.13 5.90
C THR A 309 20.41 -17.87 4.56
N TRP A 310 19.26 -18.09 3.90
CA TRP A 310 19.18 -18.87 2.66
C TRP A 310 19.71 -18.07 1.46
N GLN A 311 20.30 -18.75 0.46
CA GLN A 311 20.80 -18.17 -0.79
C GLN A 311 19.66 -18.08 -1.84
N TRP A 312 18.75 -17.13 -1.67
CA TRP A 312 17.53 -17.06 -2.48
C TRP A 312 17.80 -16.85 -3.97
N ASP A 313 18.84 -16.11 -4.34
CA ASP A 313 19.16 -15.89 -5.75
C ASP A 313 19.71 -17.15 -6.43
N ALA A 314 20.51 -17.95 -5.70
CA ALA A 314 21.06 -19.21 -6.21
C ALA A 314 19.95 -20.24 -6.47
N MET A 315 19.04 -20.44 -5.51
CA MET A 315 17.92 -21.37 -5.66
C MET A 315 17.02 -21.00 -6.86
N PHE A 316 16.74 -19.71 -7.06
CA PHE A 316 15.88 -19.26 -8.16
C PHE A 316 16.59 -19.19 -9.54
N LYS A 317 17.92 -19.05 -9.61
CA LYS A 317 18.67 -18.94 -10.89
C LYS A 317 19.36 -20.24 -11.31
N THR A 318 20.02 -20.92 -10.38
CA THR A 318 20.81 -22.13 -10.63
C THR A 318 19.89 -23.35 -10.62
N ASP A 319 19.18 -23.55 -9.51
CA ASP A 319 18.34 -24.73 -9.28
C ASP A 319 16.93 -24.58 -9.88
N LYS A 320 16.60 -23.35 -10.31
CA LYS A 320 15.33 -22.95 -10.97
C LYS A 320 14.09 -23.18 -10.10
N CYS A 321 14.26 -23.13 -8.78
CA CYS A 321 13.15 -23.17 -7.84
C CYS A 321 12.19 -21.99 -8.03
N THR A 322 10.92 -22.22 -7.74
CA THR A 322 9.87 -21.18 -7.67
C THR A 322 9.26 -21.17 -6.27
N SER A 323 8.48 -20.14 -5.93
CA SER A 323 7.72 -20.12 -4.67
C SER A 323 6.89 -21.40 -4.53
N ALA A 324 6.19 -21.78 -5.60
CA ALA A 324 5.36 -22.99 -5.68
C ALA A 324 6.16 -24.29 -5.52
N SER A 325 7.34 -24.44 -6.13
CA SER A 325 8.16 -25.65 -5.95
C SER A 325 8.67 -25.76 -4.52
N ILE A 326 9.17 -24.67 -3.94
CA ILE A 326 9.62 -24.62 -2.54
C ILE A 326 8.49 -25.04 -1.58
N LYS A 327 7.24 -24.60 -1.83
CA LYS A 327 6.06 -25.06 -1.06
C LYS A 327 5.78 -26.55 -1.25
N ALA A 328 5.84 -27.07 -2.48
CA ALA A 328 5.62 -28.50 -2.75
C ALA A 328 6.69 -29.38 -2.08
N ASP A 329 7.96 -28.99 -2.17
CA ASP A 329 9.08 -29.72 -1.58
C ASP A 329 9.10 -29.62 -0.04
N LEU A 330 8.65 -28.49 0.54
CA LEU A 330 8.45 -28.35 1.99
C LEU A 330 7.31 -29.25 2.49
N LEU A 331 6.16 -29.28 1.79
CA LEU A 331 5.05 -30.19 2.10
C LEU A 331 5.46 -31.66 1.98
N ALA A 332 6.29 -31.99 0.99
CA ALA A 332 6.85 -33.34 0.80
C ALA A 332 7.99 -33.68 1.77
N LYS A 333 8.41 -32.76 2.64
CA LYS A 333 9.59 -32.88 3.54
C LYS A 333 10.91 -33.20 2.81
N LYS A 334 11.05 -32.72 1.57
CA LYS A 334 12.23 -32.92 0.70
C LYS A 334 13.06 -31.66 0.48
N PHE A 335 12.53 -30.49 0.84
CA PHE A 335 13.23 -29.22 0.63
C PHE A 335 14.41 -29.04 1.58
N THR A 336 15.62 -28.91 1.01
CA THR A 336 16.84 -28.52 1.72
C THR A 336 17.31 -27.18 1.16
N PRO A 337 17.25 -26.06 1.92
CA PRO A 337 17.68 -24.76 1.43
C PRO A 337 19.19 -24.69 1.24
N LEU A 338 19.64 -23.98 0.21
CA LEU A 338 21.02 -23.50 0.15
C LEU A 338 21.22 -22.42 1.23
N THR A 339 22.13 -22.63 2.18
CA THR A 339 22.41 -21.71 3.30
C THR A 339 23.81 -21.10 3.20
N GLY A 340 24.25 -20.36 4.22
CA GLY A 340 25.59 -19.77 4.28
C GLY A 340 25.72 -18.38 3.65
N LYS A 341 24.62 -17.67 3.40
CA LYS A 341 24.68 -16.26 3.01
C LYS A 341 25.17 -15.39 4.17
N ALA A 342 26.03 -14.42 3.88
CA ALA A 342 26.47 -13.43 4.87
C ALA A 342 25.28 -12.60 5.41
N PRO A 343 25.17 -12.41 6.73
CA PRO A 343 24.06 -11.66 7.33
C PRO A 343 24.04 -10.21 6.84
N GLY A 344 22.85 -9.69 6.56
CA GLY A 344 22.64 -8.32 6.08
C GLY A 344 22.79 -8.11 4.56
N LYS A 345 23.16 -9.13 3.78
CA LYS A 345 23.19 -9.05 2.31
C LYS A 345 21.86 -9.49 1.69
N SER A 346 21.22 -8.63 0.90
CA SER A 346 20.05 -8.99 0.07
C SER A 346 20.46 -9.78 -1.18
N ASP A 347 19.59 -10.69 -1.59
CA ASP A 347 19.62 -11.45 -2.84
C ASP A 347 18.70 -10.85 -3.92
N GLY A 348 17.95 -9.78 -3.59
CA GLY A 348 16.91 -9.22 -4.44
C GLY A 348 15.63 -10.08 -4.48
N ARG A 349 15.42 -10.96 -3.50
CA ARG A 349 14.33 -11.96 -3.47
C ARG A 349 13.37 -11.78 -2.29
N CYS A 350 13.31 -10.57 -1.74
CA CYS A 350 12.53 -10.20 -0.56
C CYS A 350 11.08 -10.73 -0.56
N TYR A 351 10.35 -10.57 -1.66
CA TYR A 351 8.95 -11.02 -1.74
C TYR A 351 8.81 -12.55 -1.85
N ALA A 352 9.79 -13.28 -2.39
CA ALA A 352 9.78 -14.74 -2.35
C ALA A 352 9.94 -15.25 -0.91
N SER A 353 10.90 -14.68 -0.16
CA SER A 353 11.08 -15.01 1.26
C SER A 353 9.84 -14.67 2.09
N VAL A 354 9.30 -13.45 1.96
CA VAL A 354 8.10 -13.04 2.71
C VAL A 354 6.89 -13.90 2.35
N LYS A 355 6.67 -14.26 1.07
CA LYS A 355 5.59 -15.19 0.69
C LYS A 355 5.73 -16.55 1.37
N VAL A 356 6.90 -17.19 1.25
CA VAL A 356 7.15 -18.52 1.83
C VAL A 356 7.05 -18.47 3.36
N GLY A 357 7.57 -17.42 4.00
CA GLY A 357 7.53 -17.24 5.45
C GLY A 357 6.12 -17.04 6.00
N LEU A 358 5.31 -16.17 5.36
CA LEU A 358 3.90 -15.99 5.71
C LEU A 358 3.08 -17.27 5.53
N TRP A 359 3.38 -18.09 4.51
CA TRP A 359 2.70 -19.37 4.30
C TRP A 359 3.12 -20.42 5.34
N ARG A 360 4.41 -20.56 5.63
CA ARG A 360 4.92 -21.45 6.70
C ARG A 360 4.37 -21.07 8.08
N ALA A 361 4.13 -19.79 8.32
CA ALA A 361 3.49 -19.27 9.54
C ALA A 361 1.95 -19.41 9.55
N GLY A 362 1.33 -20.01 8.52
CA GLY A 362 -0.12 -20.20 8.43
C GLY A 362 -0.93 -18.92 8.17
N LEU A 363 -0.29 -17.82 7.76
CA LEU A 363 -0.93 -16.50 7.63
C LEU A 363 -1.56 -16.26 6.25
N VAL A 364 -1.16 -17.03 5.23
CA VAL A 364 -1.69 -16.99 3.85
C VAL A 364 -1.92 -18.41 3.33
N SER A 365 -2.96 -18.64 2.53
CA SER A 365 -3.32 -19.98 2.02
C SER A 365 -2.49 -20.39 0.79
N GLY A 366 -2.17 -19.43 -0.07
CA GLY A 366 -1.43 -19.64 -1.32
C GLY A 366 -0.43 -18.53 -1.60
N PHE A 367 0.07 -18.49 -2.83
CA PHE A 367 0.94 -17.43 -3.33
C PHE A 367 0.27 -16.71 -4.49
N ASN A 368 0.61 -15.43 -4.66
CA ASN A 368 0.47 -14.74 -5.93
C ASN A 368 1.89 -14.52 -6.48
N ASP A 369 2.23 -15.22 -7.56
CA ASP A 369 3.54 -15.15 -8.23
C ASP A 369 3.55 -14.15 -9.41
N ASP A 370 2.39 -13.68 -9.87
CA ASP A 370 2.23 -12.70 -10.96
C ASP A 370 2.38 -11.24 -10.52
N ILE A 371 2.54 -10.98 -9.21
CA ILE A 371 2.71 -9.62 -8.65
C ILE A 371 4.11 -9.38 -8.09
N SER A 372 4.62 -8.18 -8.33
CA SER A 372 5.84 -7.64 -7.72
C SER A 372 5.60 -7.18 -6.27
N ALA A 373 6.67 -6.98 -5.51
CA ALA A 373 6.61 -6.60 -4.09
C ALA A 373 5.73 -5.36 -3.85
N LYS A 374 5.86 -4.31 -4.67
CA LYS A 374 5.02 -3.09 -4.63
C LYS A 374 3.51 -3.39 -4.73
N GLY A 375 3.13 -4.48 -5.40
CA GLY A 375 1.74 -4.89 -5.62
C GLY A 375 1.18 -5.79 -4.51
N ALA A 376 2.02 -6.30 -3.60
CA ALA A 376 1.65 -7.29 -2.60
C ALA A 376 0.50 -6.85 -1.69
N GLY A 377 0.32 -5.54 -1.44
CA GLY A 377 -0.73 -5.01 -0.55
C GLY A 377 -2.14 -5.49 -0.89
N LYS A 378 -2.54 -5.48 -2.18
CA LYS A 378 -3.88 -5.96 -2.60
C LYS A 378 -4.09 -7.45 -2.32
N TRP A 379 -3.03 -8.25 -2.42
CA TRP A 379 -3.06 -9.68 -2.11
C TRP A 379 -3.04 -9.92 -0.60
N LEU A 380 -2.25 -9.17 0.18
CA LEU A 380 -2.28 -9.24 1.65
C LEU A 380 -3.69 -8.95 2.19
N LEU A 381 -4.38 -7.94 1.65
CA LEU A 381 -5.78 -7.65 1.97
C LEU A 381 -6.70 -8.85 1.65
N SER A 382 -6.56 -9.51 0.49
CA SER A 382 -7.35 -10.71 0.17
C SER A 382 -6.96 -11.97 0.96
N GLN A 383 -5.83 -11.95 1.67
CA GLN A 383 -5.47 -12.95 2.68
C GLN A 383 -5.94 -12.57 4.09
N GLY A 384 -6.75 -11.53 4.26
CA GLY A 384 -7.29 -11.11 5.55
C GLY A 384 -6.31 -10.34 6.42
N PHE A 385 -5.36 -9.61 5.83
CA PHE A 385 -4.64 -8.52 6.50
C PHE A 385 -5.47 -7.24 6.43
N VAL A 386 -5.22 -6.30 7.34
CA VAL A 386 -5.79 -4.94 7.33
C VAL A 386 -4.67 -3.92 7.13
N ASP A 387 -4.92 -2.92 6.29
CA ASP A 387 -4.02 -1.78 6.10
C ASP A 387 -4.10 -0.84 7.32
N VAL A 388 -2.99 -0.71 8.04
CA VAL A 388 -2.85 0.14 9.23
C VAL A 388 -1.97 1.36 8.98
N THR A 389 -1.66 1.69 7.71
CA THR A 389 -0.72 2.76 7.34
C THR A 389 -1.16 4.13 7.86
N ALA A 390 -2.47 4.41 7.86
CA ALA A 390 -3.03 5.66 8.40
C ALA A 390 -3.12 5.67 9.94
N SER A 391 -2.94 4.53 10.60
CA SER A 391 -3.07 4.36 12.06
C SER A 391 -1.75 4.44 12.81
N VAL A 392 -0.60 4.53 12.11
CA VAL A 392 0.74 4.63 12.71
C VAL A 392 1.50 5.86 12.19
N PRO A 393 2.36 6.52 13.01
CA PRO A 393 3.08 7.73 12.59
C PRO A 393 3.98 7.57 11.35
N ASP A 394 4.68 6.43 11.23
CA ASP A 394 5.28 5.91 9.99
C ASP A 394 5.71 4.44 10.18
N ALA A 395 6.39 3.85 9.18
CA ALA A 395 6.88 2.47 9.21
C ALA A 395 7.85 2.14 10.38
N ARG A 396 8.44 3.14 11.06
CA ARG A 396 9.23 2.90 12.29
C ARG A 396 8.34 2.47 13.45
N TRP A 397 7.06 2.83 13.43
CA TRP A 397 6.03 2.51 14.40
C TRP A 397 5.22 1.24 14.08
N ALA A 398 5.51 0.56 12.96
CA ALA A 398 5.00 -0.79 12.70
C ALA A 398 5.40 -1.76 13.82
N LEU A 399 4.47 -2.62 14.25
CA LEU A 399 4.61 -3.62 15.30
C LEU A 399 5.29 -4.89 14.77
N PRO A 400 6.02 -5.67 15.59
CA PRO A 400 6.50 -6.98 15.18
C PRO A 400 5.35 -7.89 14.72
N GLY A 401 5.49 -8.46 13.53
CA GLY A 401 4.42 -9.16 12.81
C GLY A 401 3.77 -8.36 11.66
N ASP A 402 3.86 -7.03 11.66
CA ASP A 402 3.38 -6.20 10.53
C ASP A 402 4.21 -6.46 9.26
N VAL A 403 3.55 -6.49 8.11
CA VAL A 403 4.17 -6.60 6.78
C VAL A 403 4.20 -5.23 6.12
N ILE A 404 5.40 -4.69 5.89
CA ILE A 404 5.61 -3.36 5.31
C ILE A 404 5.96 -3.51 3.84
N VAL A 405 5.14 -2.95 2.97
CA VAL A 405 5.33 -2.92 1.52
C VAL A 405 5.86 -1.56 1.09
N TYR A 406 6.84 -1.57 0.19
CA TYR A 406 7.47 -0.38 -0.36
C TYR A 406 7.41 -0.41 -1.90
N ARG A 407 7.16 0.74 -2.51
CA ARG A 407 7.46 1.01 -3.92
C ARG A 407 8.75 1.82 -4.00
N TYR A 408 9.32 1.98 -5.20
CA TYR A 408 10.41 2.95 -5.35
C TYR A 408 9.87 4.39 -5.27
N SER A 409 10.72 5.38 -5.04
CA SER A 409 10.37 6.80 -5.12
C SER A 409 9.93 7.20 -6.53
N ASP A 410 9.17 8.29 -6.66
CA ASP A 410 8.55 8.71 -7.94
C ASP A 410 9.61 8.94 -9.03
N GLU A 411 10.74 9.57 -8.67
CA GLU A 411 11.88 9.82 -9.54
C GLU A 411 12.54 8.52 -10.01
N LYS A 412 12.55 7.50 -9.15
CA LYS A 412 13.17 6.20 -9.41
C LYS A 412 12.24 5.28 -10.19
N GLU A 413 10.94 5.30 -9.95
CA GLU A 413 9.96 4.59 -10.79
C GLU A 413 9.93 5.16 -12.20
N GLU A 414 10.01 6.50 -12.35
CA GLU A 414 10.13 7.20 -13.62
C GLU A 414 11.43 6.83 -14.38
N ALA A 415 12.58 6.83 -13.70
CA ALA A 415 13.86 6.44 -14.30
C ALA A 415 13.88 4.96 -14.73
N ASN A 416 13.42 4.06 -13.86
CA ASN A 416 13.29 2.64 -14.16
C ASN A 416 12.33 2.36 -15.31
N ARG A 417 11.20 3.09 -15.39
CA ARG A 417 10.23 2.92 -16.48
C ARG A 417 10.84 3.31 -17.83
N LYS A 418 11.55 4.44 -17.93
CA LYS A 418 12.30 4.84 -19.15
C LYS A 418 13.32 3.78 -19.58
N VAL A 419 14.07 3.20 -18.63
CA VAL A 419 15.03 2.11 -18.92
C VAL A 419 14.32 0.83 -19.39
N THR A 420 13.12 0.57 -18.86
CA THR A 420 12.29 -0.60 -19.21
C THR A 420 11.63 -0.41 -20.59
N GLU A 421 11.06 0.76 -20.88
CA GLU A 421 10.56 1.16 -22.21
C GLU A 421 11.64 1.05 -23.30
N ALA A 422 12.87 1.48 -23.00
CA ALA A 422 14.01 1.34 -23.91
C ALA A 422 14.41 -0.14 -24.13
N ALA A 423 14.35 -0.96 -23.08
CA ALA A 423 14.61 -2.40 -23.17
C ALA A 423 13.52 -3.12 -23.99
N PHE A 424 12.24 -2.75 -23.86
CA PHE A 424 11.15 -3.29 -24.68
C PHE A 424 11.32 -2.92 -26.16
N LYS A 425 11.61 -1.66 -26.50
CA LYS A 425 11.88 -1.24 -27.88
C LYS A 425 13.07 -1.99 -28.50
N LYS A 426 14.11 -2.28 -27.70
CA LYS A 426 15.22 -3.15 -28.12
C LYS A 426 14.75 -4.59 -28.36
N TYR A 427 14.01 -5.16 -27.42
CA TYR A 427 13.47 -6.52 -27.50
C TYR A 427 12.54 -6.71 -28.71
N GLU A 428 11.67 -5.75 -29.02
CA GLU A 428 10.78 -5.81 -30.19
C GLU A 428 11.57 -5.92 -31.49
N LYS A 429 12.67 -5.16 -31.63
CA LYS A 429 13.59 -5.29 -32.77
C LYS A 429 14.29 -6.65 -32.79
N GLU A 430 14.88 -7.08 -31.67
CA GLU A 430 15.59 -8.36 -31.58
C GLU A 430 14.64 -9.56 -31.82
N LYS A 431 13.37 -9.43 -31.42
CA LYS A 431 12.30 -10.40 -31.68
C LYS A 431 11.92 -10.42 -33.16
N ALA A 432 11.71 -9.27 -33.80
CA ALA A 432 11.43 -9.21 -35.25
C ALA A 432 12.58 -9.83 -36.08
N GLU A 433 13.83 -9.55 -35.70
CA GLU A 433 14.99 -10.20 -36.30
C GLU A 433 15.03 -11.71 -36.04
N TYR A 434 14.66 -12.16 -34.84
CA TYR A 434 14.58 -13.58 -34.49
C TYR A 434 13.46 -14.31 -35.26
N ASP A 435 12.28 -13.71 -35.39
CA ASP A 435 11.14 -14.29 -36.10
C ASP A 435 11.45 -14.45 -37.60
N LEU A 436 12.18 -13.49 -38.20
CA LEU A 436 12.74 -13.61 -39.56
C LEU A 436 13.80 -14.72 -39.67
N LYS A 437 14.74 -14.81 -38.71
CA LYS A 437 15.76 -15.88 -38.65
C LYS A 437 15.12 -17.27 -38.45
N GLN A 438 14.02 -17.36 -37.71
CA GLN A 438 13.21 -18.59 -37.56
C GLN A 438 12.46 -18.98 -38.83
N ALA A 439 11.91 -18.02 -39.58
CA ALA A 439 11.30 -18.30 -40.88
C ALA A 439 12.32 -18.84 -41.89
N ALA A 440 13.53 -18.25 -41.92
CA ALA A 440 14.65 -18.76 -42.72
C ALA A 440 15.09 -20.16 -42.27
N TYR A 441 15.33 -20.35 -40.96
CA TYR A 441 15.72 -21.64 -40.38
C TYR A 441 14.75 -22.77 -40.73
N LYS A 442 13.43 -22.55 -40.65
CA LYS A 442 12.41 -23.54 -41.03
C LYS A 442 12.48 -23.92 -42.52
N LYS A 443 12.76 -22.95 -43.40
CA LYS A 443 12.95 -23.20 -44.84
C LYS A 443 14.24 -23.99 -45.11
N GLU A 444 15.34 -23.60 -44.48
CA GLU A 444 16.62 -24.33 -44.57
C GLU A 444 16.51 -25.75 -44.03
N LEU A 445 15.80 -25.95 -42.91
CA LEU A 445 15.58 -27.26 -42.30
C LEU A 445 14.78 -28.18 -43.24
N SER A 446 13.70 -27.68 -43.84
CA SER A 446 12.89 -28.42 -44.82
C SER A 446 13.72 -28.84 -46.06
N LEU A 447 14.55 -27.93 -46.59
CA LEU A 447 15.47 -28.23 -47.70
C LEU A 447 16.56 -29.26 -47.30
N TRP A 448 17.08 -29.16 -46.07
CA TRP A 448 18.05 -30.11 -45.52
C TRP A 448 17.43 -31.51 -45.32
N GLU A 449 16.20 -31.59 -44.81
CA GLU A 449 15.44 -32.85 -44.65
C GLU A 449 15.17 -33.51 -46.01
N ALA A 450 14.79 -32.74 -47.03
CA ALA A 450 14.62 -33.23 -48.40
C ALA A 450 15.95 -33.78 -48.98
N ALA A 451 17.03 -33.00 -48.91
CA ALA A 451 18.36 -33.43 -49.41
C ALA A 451 18.90 -34.66 -48.67
N MET A 452 18.63 -34.80 -47.36
CA MET A 452 18.98 -36.00 -46.59
C MET A 452 18.15 -37.22 -47.01
N LYS A 453 16.86 -37.03 -47.34
CA LYS A 453 15.98 -38.10 -47.85
C LYS A 453 16.43 -38.59 -49.23
N GLU A 454 16.76 -37.69 -50.16
CA GLU A 454 17.31 -38.02 -51.48
C GLU A 454 18.64 -38.75 -51.37
N ARG A 455 19.57 -38.24 -50.52
CA ARG A 455 20.83 -38.93 -50.23
C ARG A 455 20.63 -40.33 -49.67
N LYS A 456 19.62 -40.54 -48.81
CA LYS A 456 19.30 -41.86 -48.27
C LYS A 456 18.85 -42.80 -49.39
N LEU A 457 17.95 -42.36 -50.27
CA LEU A 457 17.50 -43.13 -51.44
C LEU A 457 18.68 -43.50 -52.35
N ALA A 458 19.53 -42.54 -52.71
CA ALA A 458 20.70 -42.77 -53.56
C ALA A 458 21.75 -43.71 -52.92
N LYS A 459 21.91 -43.69 -51.60
CA LYS A 459 22.73 -44.66 -50.86
C LYS A 459 22.12 -46.07 -50.89
N GLU A 460 20.80 -46.18 -50.81
CA GLU A 460 20.06 -47.45 -50.92
C GLU A 460 20.08 -48.02 -52.36
N GLU A 461 19.99 -47.17 -53.39
CA GLU A 461 20.08 -47.57 -54.80
C GLU A 461 21.49 -48.00 -55.20
N ALA A 462 22.53 -47.27 -54.79
CA ALA A 462 23.91 -47.70 -54.98
C ALA A 462 24.17 -49.07 -54.33
N LYS A 463 23.60 -49.30 -53.13
CA LYS A 463 23.65 -50.60 -52.44
C LYS A 463 22.93 -51.71 -53.21
N LYS A 464 21.74 -51.45 -53.77
CA LYS A 464 21.01 -52.41 -54.64
C LYS A 464 21.81 -52.76 -55.89
N ASN A 465 22.39 -51.76 -56.55
CA ASN A 465 23.13 -51.90 -57.81
C ASN A 465 24.57 -52.38 -57.62
N LYS A 466 25.01 -52.63 -56.38
CA LYS A 466 26.40 -53.00 -56.00
C LYS A 466 27.45 -51.97 -56.43
N THR A 467 27.07 -50.72 -56.67
CA THR A 467 27.98 -49.63 -57.06
C THR A 467 28.46 -48.84 -55.85
N LYS A 468 29.66 -48.24 -55.95
CA LYS A 468 30.21 -47.40 -54.88
C LYS A 468 29.52 -46.04 -54.89
N TYR A 469 28.83 -45.68 -53.80
CA TYR A 469 28.27 -44.34 -53.61
C TYR A 469 29.38 -43.28 -53.55
N THR A 470 29.29 -42.25 -54.40
CA THR A 470 30.31 -41.20 -54.58
C THR A 470 29.87 -39.81 -54.07
N GLY A 471 28.64 -39.66 -53.56
CA GLY A 471 27.99 -38.36 -53.32
C GLY A 471 28.59 -37.45 -52.23
N GLY A 472 29.78 -37.71 -51.72
CA GLY A 472 30.48 -36.85 -50.74
C GLY A 472 29.84 -36.79 -49.35
N ALA A 473 30.41 -35.96 -48.48
CA ALA A 473 29.96 -35.78 -47.10
C ALA A 473 28.52 -35.24 -46.99
N ASP A 474 27.80 -35.62 -45.95
CA ASP A 474 26.40 -35.22 -45.75
C ASP A 474 26.27 -33.73 -45.36
N PRO A 475 25.22 -33.03 -45.81
CA PRO A 475 25.06 -31.59 -45.61
C PRO A 475 24.94 -31.26 -44.12
N LYS A 476 25.57 -30.16 -43.71
CA LYS A 476 25.53 -29.68 -42.32
C LYS A 476 24.11 -29.22 -41.97
N LYS A 477 23.53 -29.75 -40.89
CA LYS A 477 22.21 -29.33 -40.40
C LYS A 477 22.23 -27.82 -40.07
N PRO A 478 21.24 -27.02 -40.50
CA PRO A 478 21.15 -25.62 -40.11
C PRO A 478 20.99 -25.46 -38.59
N ARG A 479 21.38 -24.29 -38.06
CA ARG A 479 21.37 -24.02 -36.62
C ARG A 479 20.23 -23.07 -36.26
N GLU A 480 19.44 -23.45 -35.27
CA GLU A 480 18.38 -22.60 -34.72
C GLU A 480 18.95 -21.35 -34.04
N ALA A 481 18.28 -20.22 -34.21
CA ALA A 481 18.63 -18.96 -33.56
C ALA A 481 18.22 -18.95 -32.08
N THR A 482 19.01 -18.30 -31.22
CA THR A 482 18.62 -18.11 -29.81
C THR A 482 17.46 -17.10 -29.72
N LYS A 483 16.38 -17.46 -29.03
CA LYS A 483 15.25 -16.56 -28.74
C LYS A 483 15.72 -15.42 -27.82
N PRO A 484 15.38 -14.15 -28.11
CA PRO A 484 15.67 -13.05 -27.19
C PRO A 484 14.85 -13.18 -25.90
N ASN A 485 15.47 -12.82 -24.77
CA ASN A 485 14.81 -12.80 -23.47
C ASN A 485 13.88 -11.59 -23.35
N LEU A 486 12.68 -11.80 -22.79
CA LEU A 486 11.73 -10.73 -22.50
C LEU A 486 12.33 -9.79 -21.42
N PRO A 487 12.27 -8.46 -21.59
CA PRO A 487 12.61 -7.51 -20.53
C PRO A 487 11.66 -7.62 -19.33
N ASP A 488 12.19 -7.37 -18.13
CA ASP A 488 11.46 -7.46 -16.87
C ASP A 488 11.18 -6.04 -16.29
N ASP A 489 10.10 -5.87 -15.53
CA ASP A 489 9.77 -4.57 -14.90
C ASP A 489 10.73 -4.30 -13.75
N LYS A 490 11.69 -3.40 -13.97
CA LYS A 490 12.67 -3.01 -12.94
C LYS A 490 12.03 -2.42 -11.68
N ASN A 491 10.75 -2.04 -11.70
CA ASN A 491 10.03 -1.53 -10.55
C ASN A 491 9.41 -2.63 -9.68
N TYR A 492 10.20 -3.58 -9.17
CA TYR A 492 9.66 -4.61 -8.27
C TYR A 492 9.16 -4.04 -6.92
N GLY A 493 9.74 -2.93 -6.45
CA GLY A 493 9.56 -2.43 -5.09
C GLY A 493 10.35 -3.25 -4.06
N HIS A 494 9.94 -3.21 -2.79
CA HIS A 494 10.51 -4.01 -1.70
C HIS A 494 9.44 -4.38 -0.68
N ILE A 495 9.70 -5.35 0.20
CA ILE A 495 8.77 -5.79 1.24
C ILE A 495 9.53 -6.41 2.41
N ASP A 496 9.10 -6.17 3.65
CA ASP A 496 9.66 -6.79 4.86
C ASP A 496 8.56 -7.14 5.88
N VAL A 497 8.82 -8.18 6.68
CA VAL A 497 8.17 -8.39 7.98
C VAL A 497 8.90 -7.56 9.03
N ARG A 498 8.15 -7.03 10.00
CA ARG A 498 8.71 -6.30 11.14
C ARG A 498 9.16 -7.25 12.26
N THR A 499 10.36 -7.01 12.80
CA THR A 499 10.86 -7.67 14.03
C THR A 499 10.96 -6.67 15.18
N TYR A 500 11.24 -7.17 16.39
CA TYR A 500 11.54 -6.33 17.56
C TYR A 500 12.74 -5.41 17.33
N ASP A 501 13.78 -5.92 16.66
CA ASP A 501 15.09 -5.29 16.49
C ASP A 501 15.33 -4.65 15.12
N GLY A 502 14.40 -4.77 14.18
CA GLY A 502 14.60 -4.32 12.81
C GLY A 502 13.47 -4.70 11.85
N TYR A 503 13.87 -5.12 10.65
CA TYR A 503 13.04 -5.45 9.51
C TYR A 503 13.69 -6.65 8.78
N ILE A 504 12.89 -7.59 8.28
CA ILE A 504 13.38 -8.85 7.73
C ILE A 504 12.62 -9.32 6.48
N SER A 505 13.35 -9.82 5.49
CA SER A 505 12.79 -10.31 4.23
C SER A 505 13.64 -11.45 3.66
N ASP A 506 14.36 -11.26 2.56
CA ASP A 506 15.44 -12.16 2.14
C ASP A 506 16.73 -11.90 2.93
N PHE A 507 16.80 -10.81 3.69
CA PHE A 507 17.87 -10.47 4.63
C PHE A 507 17.31 -9.73 5.85
N LYS A 508 18.10 -9.61 6.92
CA LYS A 508 17.76 -8.84 8.13
C LYS A 508 18.51 -7.51 8.17
N ARG A 509 17.84 -6.42 8.57
CA ARG A 509 18.44 -5.09 8.79
C ARG A 509 17.80 -4.36 9.96
N THR A 510 18.52 -3.43 10.60
CA THR A 510 18.08 -2.74 11.83
C THR A 510 17.29 -1.44 11.57
N GLN A 511 17.46 -0.81 10.41
CA GLN A 511 16.84 0.49 10.07
C GLN A 511 15.94 0.36 8.82
N LEU A 512 15.07 1.34 8.56
CA LEU A 512 14.27 1.41 7.33
C LEU A 512 15.15 1.42 6.06
N PRO A 513 14.59 1.12 4.86
CA PRO A 513 15.28 1.34 3.60
C PRO A 513 15.66 2.81 3.41
N ASN A 514 16.53 3.10 2.43
CA ASN A 514 16.77 4.48 2.01
C ASN A 514 15.46 5.11 1.51
N MET A 515 14.91 6.08 2.24
CA MET A 515 13.62 6.72 1.88
C MET A 515 13.74 7.70 0.71
N GLN A 516 14.95 7.95 0.19
CA GLN A 516 15.14 8.57 -1.13
C GLN A 516 14.91 7.56 -2.28
N ASP A 517 15.19 6.28 -2.05
CA ASP A 517 14.99 5.21 -3.03
C ASP A 517 13.58 4.61 -2.96
N TYR A 518 12.94 4.65 -1.80
CA TYR A 518 11.71 3.91 -1.49
C TYR A 518 10.66 4.77 -0.80
N ALA A 519 9.40 4.62 -1.24
CA ALA A 519 8.23 5.11 -0.52
C ALA A 519 7.48 3.92 0.11
N VAL A 520 7.01 4.08 1.35
CA VAL A 520 6.10 3.11 1.98
C VAL A 520 4.79 3.12 1.19
N ALA A 521 4.43 1.96 0.62
CA ALA A 521 3.19 1.77 -0.13
C ALA A 521 2.04 1.29 0.77
N GLY A 522 2.37 0.55 1.84
CA GLY A 522 1.41 0.19 2.89
C GLY A 522 2.03 -0.62 4.02
N ILE A 523 1.32 -0.70 5.15
CA ILE A 523 1.66 -1.47 6.34
C ILE A 523 0.46 -2.35 6.65
N TYR A 524 0.64 -3.67 6.58
CA TYR A 524 -0.43 -4.66 6.62
C TYR A 524 -0.32 -5.53 7.87
N ARG A 525 -1.37 -5.54 8.70
CA ARG A 525 -1.44 -6.25 9.97
C ARG A 525 -2.41 -7.42 9.90
N LYS A 526 -2.03 -8.56 10.47
CA LYS A 526 -2.91 -9.73 10.70
C LYS A 526 -2.62 -10.40 12.05
N ILE A 527 -1.33 -10.49 12.37
CA ILE A 527 -0.82 -10.75 13.73
C ILE A 527 0.09 -9.60 14.13
N SER A 528 0.18 -9.28 15.41
CA SER A 528 1.07 -8.23 15.92
C SER A 528 1.25 -8.31 17.43
N ASP A 529 2.44 -7.98 17.94
CA ASP A 529 2.64 -7.68 19.36
C ASP A 529 2.49 -6.15 19.62
N PRO A 530 1.49 -5.69 20.39
CA PRO A 530 1.33 -4.28 20.73
C PRO A 530 2.33 -3.75 21.78
N MET A 531 2.92 -4.60 22.63
CA MET A 531 3.82 -4.16 23.70
C MET A 531 4.99 -3.28 23.22
N PRO A 532 5.70 -3.61 22.11
CA PRO A 532 6.67 -2.76 21.43
C PRO A 532 6.28 -1.30 21.19
N ASP A 533 5.01 -0.98 20.95
CA ASP A 533 4.54 0.40 20.77
C ASP A 533 4.25 1.07 22.12
N LEU A 534 3.58 0.40 23.05
CA LEU A 534 3.30 0.93 24.39
C LEU A 534 4.59 1.25 25.14
N ARG A 535 5.59 0.36 25.04
CA ARG A 535 6.95 0.55 25.59
C ARG A 535 7.68 1.73 24.95
N LEU A 536 7.53 1.93 23.64
CA LEU A 536 8.09 3.11 22.95
C LEU A 536 7.40 4.41 23.39
N ARG A 537 6.06 4.45 23.49
CA ARG A 537 5.30 5.63 23.95
C ARG A 537 5.64 6.00 25.39
N ALA A 538 5.71 5.02 26.29
CA ALA A 538 6.10 5.22 27.68
C ALA A 538 7.53 5.79 27.78
N PHE A 539 8.49 5.26 27.01
CA PHE A 539 9.86 5.78 26.99
C PHE A 539 9.95 7.20 26.40
N LEU A 540 9.23 7.48 25.30
CA LEU A 540 9.15 8.83 24.75
C LEU A 540 8.56 9.81 25.79
N LYS A 541 7.52 9.42 26.54
CA LYS A 541 6.94 10.26 27.60
C LYS A 541 7.93 10.53 28.75
N VAL A 542 8.80 9.58 29.08
CA VAL A 542 9.94 9.82 29.99
C VAL A 542 10.90 10.86 29.42
N LEU A 543 11.32 10.75 28.15
CA LEU A 543 12.19 11.75 27.52
C LEU A 543 11.57 13.15 27.59
N ARG A 544 10.27 13.28 27.26
CA ARG A 544 9.55 14.56 27.37
C ARG A 544 9.60 15.13 28.78
N GLU A 545 9.34 14.32 29.80
CA GLU A 545 9.37 14.77 31.19
C GLU A 545 10.77 15.14 31.70
N PHE A 546 11.83 14.50 31.18
CA PHE A 546 13.21 14.76 31.61
C PHE A 546 13.81 15.99 30.92
N GLU A 547 13.65 16.10 29.60
CA GLU A 547 14.13 17.24 28.81
C GLU A 547 13.29 18.51 29.08
N CYS A 548 11.97 18.39 29.23
CA CYS A 548 11.06 19.51 29.47
C CYS A 548 10.51 19.54 30.92
N HIS A 549 11.37 19.25 31.90
CA HIS A 549 11.01 19.08 33.31
C HIS A 549 10.41 20.32 34.01
N GLY A 550 10.51 21.51 33.41
CA GLY A 550 9.89 22.74 33.91
C GLY A 550 8.38 22.87 33.60
N GLU A 551 7.83 22.02 32.74
CA GLU A 551 6.42 22.05 32.33
C GLU A 551 5.67 20.80 32.80
N PRO A 552 4.63 20.91 33.64
CA PRO A 552 3.82 19.78 34.08
C PRO A 552 2.93 19.18 32.98
N ASP A 553 2.44 19.98 32.03
CA ASP A 553 1.54 19.52 30.96
C ASP A 553 2.32 18.95 29.77
N ASP A 554 2.23 17.63 29.61
CA ASP A 554 2.94 16.89 28.55
C ASP A 554 2.58 17.38 27.13
N SER A 555 1.40 17.97 26.94
CA SER A 555 0.95 18.54 25.66
C SER A 555 1.72 19.83 25.32
N LYS A 556 2.06 20.65 26.34
CA LYS A 556 2.78 21.92 26.15
C LYS A 556 4.27 21.71 25.88
N ARG A 557 4.87 20.59 26.31
CA ARG A 557 6.30 20.27 26.11
C ARG A 557 6.74 20.31 24.65
N TYR A 558 5.84 19.91 23.73
CA TYR A 558 6.06 20.00 22.29
C TYR A 558 6.29 21.43 21.76
N TYR A 559 5.98 22.44 22.56
CA TYR A 559 6.01 23.85 22.21
C TYR A 559 7.08 24.63 22.99
N LEU A 560 8.04 23.97 23.65
CA LEU A 560 9.07 24.63 24.45
C LEU A 560 10.41 24.80 23.70
N LEU A 561 11.08 25.91 24.00
CA LEU A 561 12.48 26.19 23.70
C LEU A 561 13.31 25.91 24.96
N ASN A 562 14.62 25.66 24.80
CA ASN A 562 15.52 25.62 25.95
C ASN A 562 15.44 26.94 26.75
N GLY A 563 15.50 26.85 28.08
CA GLY A 563 15.19 27.96 28.99
C GLY A 563 13.70 28.23 29.21
N GLY A 564 12.80 27.35 28.76
CA GLY A 564 11.38 27.32 29.17
C GLY A 564 10.44 28.31 28.48
N LYS A 565 10.92 29.07 27.48
CA LYS A 565 10.05 29.91 26.64
C LYS A 565 9.22 29.03 25.69
N SER A 566 8.00 29.44 25.36
CA SER A 566 7.15 28.72 24.40
C SER A 566 7.20 29.32 22.99
N PHE A 567 7.07 28.47 21.97
CA PHE A 567 6.85 28.84 20.57
C PHE A 567 5.45 28.41 20.11
N LYS A 568 4.99 28.91 18.95
CA LYS A 568 3.65 28.61 18.41
C LYS A 568 3.65 28.08 16.98
N ASP A 569 4.59 28.50 16.14
CA ASP A 569 4.68 27.97 14.79
C ASP A 569 5.30 26.56 14.77
N VAL A 570 4.66 25.67 14.04
CA VAL A 570 5.07 24.27 13.82
C VAL A 570 5.30 23.98 12.33
N SER A 571 5.29 25.00 11.47
CA SER A 571 5.64 24.89 10.04
C SER A 571 7.09 24.44 9.82
N THR A 572 7.98 24.76 10.78
CA THR A 572 9.37 24.33 10.82
C THR A 572 9.93 24.42 12.24
N HIS A 573 11.22 24.08 12.43
CA HIS A 573 11.91 24.18 13.72
C HIS A 573 12.05 25.66 14.15
N PRO A 574 11.71 26.04 15.40
CA PRO A 574 11.47 27.43 15.77
C PRO A 574 12.72 28.34 15.73
N PHE A 575 13.93 27.79 15.72
CA PHE A 575 15.16 28.58 15.57
C PHE A 575 15.54 28.86 14.10
N GLU A 576 14.92 28.19 13.12
CA GLU A 576 15.25 28.39 11.70
C GLU A 576 14.99 29.84 11.23
N SER A 577 13.90 30.46 11.69
CA SER A 577 13.57 31.86 11.37
C SER A 577 14.35 32.88 12.18
N LEU A 578 15.05 32.45 13.24
CA LEU A 578 15.82 33.32 14.14
C LEU A 578 17.30 33.44 13.75
N GLY A 579 17.82 32.53 12.93
CA GLY A 579 19.20 32.53 12.43
C GLY A 579 20.29 32.18 13.46
N ASP A 580 19.98 32.25 14.76
CA ASP A 580 20.85 31.82 15.84
C ASP A 580 21.20 30.32 15.70
N ARG A 581 22.46 30.01 15.97
CA ARG A 581 23.03 28.65 15.93
C ARG A 581 23.49 28.17 17.29
N SER A 582 23.50 29.04 18.29
CA SER A 582 23.77 28.71 19.69
C SER A 582 22.50 28.18 20.36
N ASN A 583 22.67 27.17 21.23
CA ASN A 583 21.62 26.60 22.09
C ASN A 583 20.23 26.35 21.44
N THR A 584 20.20 25.88 20.19
CA THR A 584 18.98 25.74 19.37
C THR A 584 18.07 24.55 19.74
N ALA A 585 18.07 24.12 21.00
CA ALA A 585 17.26 22.99 21.48
C ALA A 585 15.78 23.39 21.63
N ALA A 586 14.90 22.61 20.99
CA ALA A 586 13.46 22.90 20.97
C ALA A 586 12.58 21.64 20.89
N GLY A 587 11.31 21.81 21.23
CA GLY A 587 10.30 20.75 21.24
C GLY A 587 10.45 19.79 22.42
N ALA A 588 9.57 18.81 22.49
CA ALA A 588 9.47 17.92 23.65
C ALA A 588 10.69 17.02 23.86
N TYR A 589 11.52 16.86 22.83
CA TYR A 589 12.76 16.06 22.84
C TYR A 589 14.03 16.91 22.69
N GLN A 590 13.91 18.25 22.85
CA GLN A 590 15.00 19.22 22.78
C GLN A 590 15.91 19.04 21.54
N ILE A 591 15.28 18.83 20.38
CA ILE A 591 15.94 18.61 19.10
C ILE A 591 16.67 19.90 18.69
N LEU A 592 17.94 19.78 18.33
CA LEU A 592 18.77 20.88 17.83
C LEU A 592 18.45 21.21 16.36
N LEU A 593 18.59 22.48 15.96
CA LEU A 593 18.36 22.90 14.57
C LEU A 593 19.24 22.14 13.55
N GLY A 594 20.49 21.84 13.92
CA GLY A 594 21.38 21.01 13.09
C GLY A 594 20.87 19.57 12.93
N THR A 595 20.39 18.95 14.01
CA THR A 595 19.79 17.61 13.99
C THR A 595 18.49 17.58 13.17
N TYR A 596 17.68 18.65 13.25
CA TYR A 596 16.50 18.82 12.42
C TYR A 596 16.85 18.81 10.92
N TYR A 597 17.85 19.59 10.48
CA TYR A 597 18.30 19.58 9.08
C TYR A 597 18.87 18.23 8.63
N GLU A 598 19.63 17.55 9.48
CA GLU A 598 20.11 16.19 9.18
C GLU A 598 18.94 15.22 8.98
N LEU A 599 17.89 15.30 9.82
CA LEU A 599 16.70 14.46 9.70
C LEU A 599 15.83 14.79 8.48
N LEU A 600 15.85 16.03 7.99
CA LEU A 600 15.17 16.44 6.74
C LEU A 600 15.87 15.95 5.45
N LYS A 601 17.04 15.29 5.52
CA LYS A 601 17.67 14.70 4.33
C LYS A 601 16.76 13.62 3.72
N PRO A 602 16.62 13.55 2.38
CA PRO A 602 15.67 12.65 1.71
C PRO A 602 15.73 11.19 2.16
N HIS A 603 16.93 10.70 2.48
CA HIS A 603 17.20 9.34 2.95
C HIS A 603 16.38 8.89 4.17
N PHE A 604 15.89 9.82 5.00
CA PHE A 604 15.16 9.49 6.22
C PHE A 604 13.63 9.62 6.10
N GLY A 605 13.12 10.22 5.02
CA GLY A 605 11.68 10.27 4.72
C GLY A 605 10.88 11.31 5.53
N PHE A 606 11.54 12.33 6.08
CA PHE A 606 10.88 13.41 6.81
C PHE A 606 10.54 14.59 5.87
N LYS A 607 9.28 15.03 5.93
CA LYS A 607 8.85 16.31 5.37
C LYS A 607 9.19 17.46 6.35
N ARG A 608 9.33 18.68 5.84
CA ARG A 608 9.49 19.88 6.67
C ARG A 608 8.27 20.07 7.60
N GLY A 609 8.51 20.54 8.82
CA GLY A 609 7.48 20.64 9.86
C GLY A 609 8.02 20.22 11.23
N PHE A 610 7.44 20.77 12.29
CA PHE A 610 7.85 20.52 13.68
C PHE A 610 6.65 20.30 14.61
N THR A 611 5.57 19.73 14.09
CA THR A 611 4.36 19.33 14.84
C THR A 611 4.68 18.25 15.88
N PRO A 612 3.83 18.05 16.91
CA PRO A 612 4.05 17.00 17.92
C PRO A 612 4.33 15.62 17.34
N LEU A 613 3.50 15.18 16.37
CA LEU A 613 3.67 13.92 15.64
C LEU A 613 5.02 13.85 14.89
N GLN A 614 5.48 14.96 14.33
CA GLN A 614 6.75 15.00 13.60
C GLN A 614 7.95 14.95 14.56
N GLN A 615 7.85 15.59 15.73
CA GLN A 615 8.83 15.49 16.81
C GLN A 615 8.92 14.04 17.34
N ASP A 616 7.78 13.35 17.56
CA ASP A 616 7.74 11.94 17.97
C ASP A 616 8.44 11.01 16.96
N ARG A 617 8.19 11.21 15.67
CA ARG A 617 8.85 10.46 14.59
C ARG A 617 10.35 10.74 14.53
N MET A 618 10.76 12.00 14.72
CA MET A 618 12.17 12.40 14.75
C MET A 618 12.91 11.79 15.95
N ALA A 619 12.33 11.83 17.15
CA ALA A 619 12.86 11.16 18.33
C ALA A 619 12.95 9.63 18.12
N THR A 620 11.91 9.01 17.55
CA THR A 620 11.91 7.58 17.19
C THR A 620 13.03 7.24 16.19
N ARG A 621 13.31 8.12 15.22
CA ARG A 621 14.44 7.96 14.29
C ARG A 621 15.80 8.09 14.97
N LEU A 622 15.95 8.98 15.94
CA LEU A 622 17.19 9.09 16.73
C LEU A 622 17.40 7.85 17.61
N ILE A 623 16.33 7.27 18.17
CA ILE A 623 16.36 5.99 18.89
C ILE A 623 16.73 4.83 17.93
N GLU A 624 16.21 4.81 16.69
CA GLU A 624 16.54 3.84 15.64
C GLU A 624 17.99 3.97 15.12
N ALA A 625 18.59 5.16 15.18
CA ALA A 625 19.98 5.40 14.80
C ALA A 625 20.97 4.95 15.89
N SER A 626 20.58 5.03 17.16
CA SER A 626 21.45 4.80 18.32
C SER A 626 21.64 3.32 18.64
N LYS A 627 22.53 2.66 17.89
CA LYS A 627 22.90 1.24 18.06
C LYS A 627 21.67 0.31 18.03
N GLN A 628 21.34 -0.32 19.17
CA GLN A 628 20.21 -1.25 19.33
C GLN A 628 19.09 -0.66 20.21
N SER A 629 19.13 0.63 20.57
CA SER A 629 18.22 1.22 21.58
C SER A 629 16.73 1.01 21.29
N LEU A 630 16.30 1.02 20.02
CA LEU A 630 14.91 0.73 19.66
C LEU A 630 14.50 -0.73 19.99
N SER A 631 15.41 -1.69 19.77
CA SER A 631 15.21 -3.09 20.16
C SER A 631 15.12 -3.25 21.67
N LEU A 632 16.03 -2.60 22.39
CA LEU A 632 16.12 -2.62 23.85
C LEU A 632 14.84 -2.04 24.48
N ILE A 633 14.31 -0.93 23.96
CA ILE A 633 13.04 -0.37 24.42
C ILE A 633 11.87 -1.35 24.20
N ARG A 634 11.77 -1.94 23.01
CA ARG A 634 10.69 -2.88 22.66
C ARG A 634 10.72 -4.17 23.47
N THR A 635 11.91 -4.64 23.82
CA THR A 635 12.12 -5.83 24.67
C THR A 635 12.07 -5.52 26.16
N GLY A 636 11.85 -4.27 26.57
CA GLY A 636 11.74 -3.86 27.98
C GLY A 636 13.09 -3.60 28.68
N LYS A 637 14.22 -3.73 27.98
CA LYS A 637 15.59 -3.46 28.44
C LYS A 637 15.89 -1.95 28.52
N ILE A 638 15.05 -1.22 29.26
CA ILE A 638 15.06 0.26 29.33
C ILE A 638 16.38 0.81 29.90
N GLU A 639 17.01 0.11 30.82
CA GLU A 639 18.26 0.49 31.45
C GLU A 639 19.46 0.44 30.48
N GLU A 640 19.53 -0.60 29.65
CA GLU A 640 20.49 -0.71 28.55
C GLU A 640 20.24 0.39 27.50
N ALA A 641 18.98 0.64 27.14
CA ALA A 641 18.60 1.67 26.19
C ALA A 641 18.97 3.09 26.67
N ALA A 642 18.60 3.46 27.89
CA ALA A 642 18.93 4.75 28.49
C ALA A 642 20.45 4.95 28.60
N SER A 643 21.19 3.89 28.95
CA SER A 643 22.66 3.90 29.03
C SER A 643 23.36 4.17 27.70
N ILE A 644 22.73 3.81 26.57
CA ILE A 644 23.17 4.19 25.22
C ILE A 644 22.69 5.60 24.85
N LEU A 645 21.42 5.91 25.12
CA LEU A 645 20.76 7.14 24.65
C LEU A 645 21.17 8.42 25.40
N LYS A 646 21.85 8.32 26.54
CA LYS A 646 22.34 9.46 27.33
C LYS A 646 23.35 10.39 26.63
N THR A 647 23.87 9.99 25.46
CA THR A 647 24.66 10.86 24.58
C THR A 647 23.81 11.66 23.59
N THR A 648 22.57 11.23 23.32
CA THR A 648 21.57 11.96 22.54
C THR A 648 20.72 12.86 23.43
N TRP A 649 20.25 12.33 24.56
CA TRP A 649 19.45 13.03 25.56
C TRP A 649 20.22 13.11 26.87
N THR A 650 20.93 14.23 27.04
CA THR A 650 21.91 14.41 28.12
C THR A 650 21.27 14.55 29.51
N SER A 651 19.94 14.73 29.58
CA SER A 651 19.15 14.70 30.82
C SER A 651 19.02 13.31 31.44
N LEU A 652 19.30 12.23 30.68
CA LEU A 652 19.19 10.85 31.15
C LEU A 652 20.22 10.52 32.26
N PRO A 653 19.93 9.54 33.13
CA PRO A 653 20.86 9.10 34.18
C PRO A 653 22.25 8.77 33.66
N GLY A 654 23.27 9.41 34.24
CA GLY A 654 24.67 9.27 33.83
C GLY A 654 25.03 9.98 32.51
N GLY A 655 24.18 10.87 32.00
CA GLY A 655 24.50 11.87 30.97
C GLY A 655 25.11 13.15 31.57
N ILE A 656 25.71 14.00 30.73
CA ILE A 656 26.47 15.19 31.17
C ILE A 656 25.61 16.32 31.78
N HIS A 657 24.31 16.33 31.49
CA HIS A 657 23.35 17.29 32.03
C HIS A 657 22.17 16.57 32.71
N VAL A 658 22.48 15.44 33.39
CA VAL A 658 21.53 14.59 34.09
C VAL A 658 20.50 15.41 34.89
N ARG A 659 19.22 15.07 34.73
CA ARG A 659 18.09 15.78 35.33
C ARG A 659 18.28 15.95 36.84
N LYS A 660 18.00 17.16 37.32
CA LYS A 660 17.98 17.50 38.74
C LYS A 660 16.66 18.17 39.11
N LYS A 661 16.27 18.04 40.38
CA LYS A 661 15.17 18.80 40.99
C LYS A 661 15.51 19.02 42.46
N ASP A 662 15.43 20.26 42.95
CA ASP A 662 15.58 20.62 44.37
C ASP A 662 16.87 20.04 45.01
N GLY A 663 17.97 20.01 44.24
CA GLY A 663 19.26 19.42 44.62
C GLY A 663 19.40 17.91 44.35
N TYR A 664 18.30 17.17 44.27
CA TYR A 664 18.29 15.74 43.93
C TYR A 664 18.72 15.50 42.48
N VAL A 665 19.46 14.41 42.23
CA VAL A 665 19.92 13.97 40.90
C VAL A 665 19.18 12.68 40.54
N PHE A 666 18.51 12.65 39.39
CA PHE A 666 17.70 11.50 38.99
C PHE A 666 18.57 10.29 38.64
N THR A 667 18.24 9.15 39.25
CA THR A 667 18.91 7.87 39.09
C THR A 667 18.27 7.02 37.99
N MET A 668 18.90 5.88 37.67
CA MET A 668 18.30 4.89 36.77
C MET A 668 17.01 4.28 37.34
N ASN A 669 16.89 4.19 38.68
CA ASN A 669 15.66 3.71 39.32
C ASN A 669 14.52 4.71 39.18
N ASP A 670 14.77 6.02 39.28
CA ASP A 670 13.73 7.03 39.03
C ASP A 670 13.23 6.99 37.60
N LEU A 671 14.14 6.82 36.63
CA LEU A 671 13.78 6.61 35.23
C LEU A 671 12.90 5.36 35.05
N LYS A 672 13.28 4.23 35.65
CA LYS A 672 12.51 2.97 35.59
C LYS A 672 11.13 3.11 36.24
N ASN A 673 11.04 3.81 37.37
CA ASN A 673 9.78 4.07 38.08
C ASN A 673 8.83 4.98 37.27
N ARG A 674 9.35 6.07 36.66
CA ARG A 674 8.55 6.94 35.76
C ARG A 674 8.15 6.20 34.49
N TYR A 675 9.04 5.41 33.90
CA TYR A 675 8.73 4.56 32.76
C TYR A 675 7.62 3.55 33.06
N GLN A 676 7.70 2.81 34.18
CA GLN A 676 6.65 1.86 34.58
C GLN A 676 5.31 2.56 34.82
N SER A 677 5.33 3.73 35.47
CA SER A 677 4.13 4.56 35.67
C SER A 677 3.45 4.91 34.34
N PHE A 678 4.23 5.34 33.34
CA PHE A 678 3.70 5.66 32.01
C PHE A 678 3.34 4.40 31.19
N LEU A 679 4.02 3.27 31.37
CA LEU A 679 3.62 2.02 30.69
C LEU A 679 2.29 1.50 31.23
N ILE A 680 2.04 1.60 32.54
CA ILE A 680 0.72 1.33 33.15
C ILE A 680 -0.34 2.29 32.61
N GLU A 681 0.01 3.55 32.34
CA GLU A 681 -0.89 4.53 31.70
C GLU A 681 -1.19 4.18 30.23
N GLN A 682 -0.24 3.61 29.47
CA GLN A 682 -0.45 3.20 28.07
C GLN A 682 -1.21 1.86 27.92
N ILE A 683 -1.38 1.09 29.00
CA ILE A 683 -2.09 -0.21 29.00
C ILE A 683 -3.58 -0.07 29.36
N LYS A 684 -3.98 1.07 29.95
CA LYS A 684 -5.34 1.34 30.44
C LYS A 684 -6.22 2.01 29.38
#